data_AF-A0A423XHR7-F1
#
_entry.id   AF-A0A423XHR7-F1
#
_cell.length_a   1.000
_cell.length_b   1.000
_cell.length_c   1.000
_cell.angle_alpha   90.00
_cell.angle_beta   90.00
_cell.angle_gamma   90.00
#
_symmetry.space_group_name_H-M   'P 1'
#
loop_
_entity.id
_entity.type
_entity.pdbx_description
1 polymer ?
#
loop_
_entity_poly.entity_id
_entity_poly.type
_entity_poly.pdbx_seq_one_letter_code
_entity_poly.pdbx_strand_id
1 'polypeptide(L)'
;MSFNPQTDFKGLFKSGNYADAEVTCKDKTWNVHKVVLGSRSEYFDRAFKAAENGKVNLDEHDPAKVELILEYLYTGEVPYSDSYDPYCIKIVERIEVCFLAHHFQLADLASAMEYELRHVVEKCIEFLYWAKIKPGIDLEPRPISNKPKDVRIIVKDFQLAVRKVHEHPTARDLHKIMAIFAYLLRDFLPAIILQPLIAEIPAFQQDLSAILLTKHFPDISKGGLTGSVWGDDVRGYYAHGKKPCCKALLSKCLQPTDPDKEAAEVEVVLDPSTGGMTFWCPDCSSEAMIDMVDDMFMSWLGMMAVRRVAAAYHSWTWQNQPDAKNVVVVGGSFAGIKLVKRLAETLPTGYKVVWIEKNSHLNYSFVFPRFSVMTEHEHTAFIPYDGVGRGAPSGIVTHIQDRAFDITETQVLLESGHSIDYAYLAIATGSSQPLPVQVTSTERENACYELRTVQELIRANQKIAVVGGGAVGVQLSSDIKDFYPAKDVTLVHSRDHLLSPFGKRLQDYALDALRNELKVRVLLNERPKMPAQGNLATSAKLTFSDGREEEFDLVISCTGQRPNSAILASLLPGAISKETSRILVQPTLQVLAKDADHSHQDLPIFAFGDVAEHGGPKMARASFMQADIVVDNILNMVNGRPASRTYKPTLFLESAIKLTLGKTHRVIYAMDSDGSDVLIPERNGTTLDLGIKHAWYQFGADFKLAEGPPASQRDGKTTASGS
;
A
#
# COMPACT_ATOMS: atom_id res chain seq x y z
N MET A 1 5.68 -36.75 -22.03
CA MET A 1 5.21 -35.37 -22.27
C MET A 1 4.55 -34.90 -20.98
N SER A 2 4.97 -33.76 -20.43
CA SER A 2 4.28 -33.14 -19.29
C SER A 2 2.96 -32.57 -19.77
N PHE A 3 1.84 -33.04 -19.22
CA PHE A 3 0.52 -32.51 -19.53
C PHE A 3 0.43 -31.08 -18.99
N ASN A 4 0.29 -30.10 -19.89
CA ASN A 4 -0.03 -28.73 -19.51
C ASN A 4 -1.33 -28.36 -20.22
N PRO A 5 -2.47 -28.43 -19.51
CA PRO A 5 -3.79 -28.21 -20.08
C PRO A 5 -3.87 -26.94 -20.92
N GLN A 6 -3.28 -25.82 -20.48
CA GLN A 6 -3.38 -24.54 -21.17
C GLN A 6 -2.71 -24.56 -22.54
N THR A 7 -1.47 -25.07 -22.61
CA THR A 7 -0.75 -25.20 -23.89
C THR A 7 -1.37 -26.26 -24.80
N ASP A 8 -1.87 -27.35 -24.21
CA ASP A 8 -2.44 -28.47 -24.95
C ASP A 8 -3.78 -28.06 -25.59
N PHE A 9 -4.67 -27.37 -24.86
CA PHE A 9 -5.94 -26.85 -25.39
C PHE A 9 -5.74 -25.69 -26.38
N LYS A 10 -4.73 -24.81 -26.17
CA LYS A 10 -4.35 -23.79 -27.16
C LYS A 10 -3.88 -24.42 -28.48
N GLY A 11 -3.15 -25.53 -28.40
CA GLY A 11 -2.75 -26.33 -29.56
C GLY A 11 -3.93 -26.94 -30.31
N LEU A 12 -4.94 -27.43 -29.58
CA LEU A 12 -6.19 -27.94 -30.18
C LEU A 12 -6.98 -26.84 -30.89
N PHE A 13 -7.11 -25.66 -30.30
CA PHE A 13 -7.77 -24.53 -30.94
C PHE A 13 -7.10 -24.12 -32.24
N LYS A 14 -5.76 -24.02 -32.25
CA LYS A 14 -5.00 -23.60 -33.44
C LYS A 14 -4.96 -24.64 -34.55
N SER A 15 -4.91 -25.92 -34.20
CA SER A 15 -4.83 -27.01 -35.18
C SER A 15 -6.20 -27.40 -35.73
N GLY A 16 -7.28 -27.26 -34.95
CA GLY A 16 -8.60 -27.78 -35.29
C GLY A 16 -8.67 -29.31 -35.29
N ASN A 17 -7.64 -29.99 -34.78
CA ASN A 17 -7.61 -31.46 -34.74
C ASN A 17 -8.76 -31.98 -33.86
N TYR A 18 -9.56 -32.89 -34.41
CA TYR A 18 -10.74 -33.49 -33.76
C TYR A 18 -11.92 -32.53 -33.51
N ALA A 19 -11.92 -31.35 -34.16
CA ALA A 19 -13.05 -30.44 -34.13
C ALA A 19 -14.31 -31.10 -34.72
N ASP A 20 -15.45 -30.89 -34.07
CA ASP A 20 -16.77 -31.44 -34.42
C ASP A 20 -17.82 -30.35 -34.68
N ALA A 21 -17.36 -29.09 -34.75
CA ALA A 21 -18.15 -27.91 -35.05
C ALA A 21 -17.32 -26.83 -35.75
N GLU A 22 -18.01 -25.85 -36.33
CA GLU A 22 -17.40 -24.67 -36.94
C GLU A 22 -18.03 -23.40 -36.37
N VAL A 23 -17.21 -22.40 -36.08
CA VAL A 23 -17.66 -21.02 -35.83
C VAL A 23 -17.19 -20.16 -36.98
N THR A 24 -18.11 -19.43 -37.63
CA THR A 24 -17.79 -18.49 -38.71
C THR A 24 -18.06 -17.06 -38.25
N CYS A 25 -17.16 -16.14 -38.56
CA CYS A 25 -17.36 -14.70 -38.35
C CYS A 25 -16.70 -13.94 -39.50
N LYS A 26 -17.53 -13.37 -40.37
CA LYS A 26 -17.17 -12.69 -41.61
C LYS A 26 -16.29 -13.58 -42.48
N ASP A 27 -15.04 -13.18 -42.71
CA ASP A 27 -14.06 -13.89 -43.54
C ASP A 27 -13.27 -14.96 -42.77
N LYS A 28 -13.46 -15.08 -41.45
CA LYS A 28 -12.77 -16.07 -40.62
C LYS A 28 -13.67 -17.26 -40.27
N THR A 29 -13.06 -18.44 -40.23
CA THR A 29 -13.69 -19.68 -39.80
C THR A 29 -12.75 -20.40 -38.84
N TRP A 30 -13.26 -20.83 -37.68
CA TRP A 30 -12.53 -21.62 -36.70
C TRP A 30 -13.18 -23.00 -36.57
N ASN A 31 -12.37 -24.05 -36.72
CA ASN A 31 -12.76 -25.41 -36.41
C ASN A 31 -12.70 -25.60 -34.89
N VAL A 32 -13.84 -25.88 -34.24
CA VAL A 32 -13.97 -25.86 -32.78
C VAL A 32 -14.59 -27.15 -32.24
N HIS A 33 -14.46 -27.34 -30.93
CA HIS A 33 -14.95 -28.51 -30.21
C HIS A 33 -16.20 -28.13 -29.41
N LYS A 34 -17.34 -28.76 -29.72
CA LYS A 34 -18.62 -28.51 -29.03
C LYS A 34 -18.51 -28.70 -27.53
N VAL A 35 -17.77 -29.72 -27.10
CA VAL A 35 -17.57 -30.03 -25.67
C VAL A 35 -16.84 -28.89 -24.93
N VAL A 36 -15.90 -28.20 -25.57
CA VAL A 36 -15.13 -27.12 -24.94
C VAL A 36 -15.99 -25.85 -24.83
N LEU A 37 -16.59 -25.42 -25.94
CA LEU A 37 -17.39 -24.20 -25.98
C LEU A 37 -18.70 -24.37 -25.21
N GLY A 38 -19.44 -25.46 -25.42
CA GLY A 38 -20.74 -25.71 -24.77
C GLY A 38 -20.64 -25.95 -23.26
N SER A 39 -19.54 -26.50 -22.75
CA SER A 39 -19.37 -26.66 -21.30
C SER A 39 -19.00 -25.36 -20.58
N ARG A 40 -18.54 -24.34 -21.32
CA ARG A 40 -18.01 -23.09 -20.76
C ARG A 40 -18.82 -21.85 -21.14
N SER A 41 -19.84 -22.01 -21.99
CA SER A 41 -20.73 -20.94 -22.44
C SER A 41 -22.12 -21.49 -22.70
N GLU A 42 -23.10 -21.04 -21.92
CA GLU A 42 -24.51 -21.35 -22.15
C GLU A 42 -25.01 -20.85 -23.51
N TYR A 43 -24.41 -19.79 -24.04
CA TYR A 43 -24.71 -19.31 -25.38
C TYR A 43 -24.30 -20.37 -26.41
N PHE A 44 -23.06 -20.84 -26.38
CA PHE A 44 -22.58 -21.80 -27.37
C PHE A 44 -23.25 -23.17 -27.22
N ASP A 45 -23.57 -23.61 -25.99
CA ASP A 45 -24.35 -24.82 -25.77
C ASP A 45 -25.72 -24.75 -26.49
N ARG A 46 -26.44 -23.64 -26.32
CA ARG A 46 -27.72 -23.42 -27.02
C ARG A 46 -27.54 -23.28 -28.52
N ALA A 47 -26.53 -22.53 -28.97
CA ALA A 47 -26.25 -22.31 -30.38
C ALA A 47 -25.93 -23.62 -31.11
N PHE A 48 -25.11 -24.50 -30.53
CA PHE A 48 -24.80 -25.80 -31.13
C PHE A 48 -25.96 -26.79 -31.09
N LYS A 49 -26.84 -26.71 -30.09
CA LYS A 49 -28.09 -27.50 -30.03
C LYS A 49 -29.10 -27.05 -31.09
N ALA A 50 -29.13 -25.76 -31.42
CA ALA A 50 -30.01 -25.20 -32.44
C ALA A 50 -29.45 -25.34 -33.87
N ALA A 51 -28.14 -25.52 -34.04
CA ALA A 51 -27.50 -25.61 -35.34
C ALA A 51 -27.63 -27.01 -35.97
N GLU A 52 -28.23 -27.11 -37.16
CA GLU A 52 -28.46 -28.38 -37.87
C GLU A 52 -27.15 -29.11 -38.24
N ASN A 53 -26.05 -28.38 -38.46
CA ASN A 53 -24.76 -28.93 -38.91
C ASN A 53 -23.59 -28.62 -37.97
N GLY A 54 -23.86 -28.21 -36.73
CA GLY A 54 -22.80 -27.79 -35.79
C GLY A 54 -22.04 -26.52 -36.21
N LYS A 55 -22.62 -25.72 -37.11
CA LYS A 55 -22.06 -24.45 -37.56
C LYS A 55 -22.75 -23.29 -36.85
N VAL A 56 -21.97 -22.41 -36.23
CA VAL A 56 -22.47 -21.19 -35.57
C VAL A 56 -21.91 -19.98 -36.31
N ASN A 57 -22.79 -19.10 -36.78
CA ASN A 57 -22.43 -17.87 -37.48
C ASN A 57 -22.51 -16.68 -36.51
N LEU A 58 -21.47 -15.85 -36.49
CA LEU A 58 -21.27 -14.69 -35.63
C LEU A 58 -20.88 -13.44 -36.45
N ASP A 59 -21.32 -13.33 -37.70
CA ASP A 59 -20.93 -12.27 -38.65
C ASP A 59 -21.27 -10.85 -38.18
N GLU A 60 -22.15 -10.72 -37.18
CA GLU A 60 -22.47 -9.45 -36.53
C GLU A 60 -21.33 -8.91 -35.65
N HIS A 61 -20.35 -9.74 -35.28
CA HIS A 61 -19.26 -9.37 -34.36
C HIS A 61 -17.94 -9.05 -35.09
N ASP A 62 -16.96 -8.54 -34.36
CA ASP A 62 -15.59 -8.36 -34.87
C ASP A 62 -14.81 -9.69 -34.81
N PRO A 63 -14.26 -10.20 -35.94
CA PRO A 63 -13.56 -11.48 -35.97
C PRO A 63 -12.35 -11.57 -35.03
N ALA A 64 -11.63 -10.45 -34.80
CA ALA A 64 -10.50 -10.43 -33.88
C ALA A 64 -10.96 -10.52 -32.42
N LYS A 65 -12.13 -9.96 -32.08
CA LYS A 65 -12.68 -10.05 -30.72
C LYS A 65 -13.30 -11.42 -30.45
N VAL A 66 -13.97 -12.01 -31.45
CA VAL A 66 -14.48 -13.39 -31.37
C VAL A 66 -13.32 -14.37 -31.15
N GLU A 67 -12.19 -14.19 -31.84
CA GLU A 67 -11.00 -15.01 -31.64
C GLU A 67 -10.50 -14.98 -30.19
N LEU A 68 -10.48 -13.81 -29.53
CA LEU A 68 -10.11 -13.69 -28.11
C LEU A 68 -11.08 -14.43 -27.19
N ILE A 69 -12.39 -14.38 -27.47
CA ILE A 69 -13.41 -15.13 -26.71
C ILE A 69 -13.18 -16.64 -26.87
N LEU A 70 -12.92 -17.09 -28.10
CA LEU A 70 -12.64 -18.49 -28.37
C LEU A 70 -11.35 -18.93 -27.68
N GLU A 71 -10.26 -18.16 -27.77
CA GLU A 71 -9.01 -18.47 -27.07
C GLU A 71 -9.21 -18.58 -25.55
N TYR A 72 -9.97 -17.67 -24.94
CA TYR A 72 -10.32 -17.75 -23.52
C TYR A 72 -11.11 -19.02 -23.18
N LEU A 73 -12.06 -19.43 -24.03
CA LEU A 73 -12.83 -20.66 -23.82
C LEU A 73 -11.94 -21.91 -23.85
N TYR A 74 -10.85 -21.92 -24.61
CA TYR A 74 -9.91 -23.04 -24.61
C TYR A 74 -8.89 -22.99 -23.48
N THR A 75 -8.42 -21.79 -23.10
CA THR A 75 -7.21 -21.66 -22.28
C THR A 75 -7.46 -21.10 -20.89
N GLY A 76 -8.56 -20.36 -20.70
CA GLY A 76 -8.79 -19.54 -19.52
C GLY A 76 -7.89 -18.31 -19.43
N GLU A 77 -7.06 -18.02 -20.44
CA GLU A 77 -6.20 -16.83 -20.47
C GLU A 77 -7.06 -15.58 -20.70
N VAL A 78 -7.04 -14.65 -19.74
CA VAL A 78 -7.77 -13.38 -19.84
C VAL A 78 -7.07 -12.49 -20.88
N PRO A 79 -7.78 -12.00 -21.92
CA PRO A 79 -7.20 -11.12 -22.92
C PRO A 79 -6.58 -9.87 -22.31
N TYR A 80 -5.42 -9.47 -22.84
CA TYR A 80 -4.69 -8.26 -22.43
C TYR A 80 -4.15 -8.24 -20.98
N SER A 81 -4.16 -9.37 -20.27
CA SER A 81 -3.64 -9.51 -18.90
C SER A 81 -2.13 -9.22 -18.76
N ASP A 82 -1.33 -9.41 -19.80
CA ASP A 82 0.12 -9.12 -19.76
C ASP A 82 0.50 -7.71 -20.24
N SER A 83 -0.46 -6.93 -20.73
CA SER A 83 -0.22 -5.65 -21.42
C SER A 83 -0.54 -4.46 -20.53
N TYR A 84 0.38 -4.16 -19.60
CA TYR A 84 0.34 -2.96 -18.76
C TYR A 84 1.22 -1.83 -19.27
N ASP A 85 1.64 -1.88 -20.54
CA ASP A 85 2.38 -0.79 -21.18
C ASP A 85 1.47 0.45 -21.26
N PRO A 86 1.77 1.55 -20.54
CA PRO A 86 1.01 2.79 -20.60
C PRO A 86 1.04 3.45 -21.99
N TYR A 87 1.87 2.95 -22.92
CA TYR A 87 1.94 3.39 -24.31
C TYR A 87 1.08 2.53 -25.27
N CYS A 88 0.44 1.46 -24.79
CA CYS A 88 -0.44 0.55 -25.54
C CYS A 88 -1.79 0.31 -24.82
N ILE A 89 -2.32 1.36 -24.20
CA ILE A 89 -3.64 1.36 -23.58
C ILE A 89 -4.72 1.16 -24.67
N LYS A 90 -5.56 0.13 -24.49
CA LYS A 90 -6.64 -0.24 -25.42
C LYS A 90 -7.99 -0.28 -24.68
N ILE A 91 -8.47 0.86 -24.19
CA ILE A 91 -9.67 0.95 -23.32
C ILE A 91 -10.89 0.45 -24.10
N VAL A 92 -11.08 0.95 -25.32
CA VAL A 92 -12.23 0.57 -26.17
C VAL A 92 -12.22 -0.92 -26.48
N GLU A 93 -11.05 -1.48 -26.82
CA GLU A 93 -10.94 -2.90 -27.13
C GLU A 93 -11.28 -3.79 -25.91
N ARG A 94 -10.91 -3.37 -24.70
CA ARG A 94 -11.24 -4.09 -23.46
C ARG A 94 -12.75 -4.03 -23.17
N ILE A 95 -13.38 -2.88 -23.41
CA ILE A 95 -14.84 -2.70 -23.30
C ILE A 95 -15.57 -3.58 -24.31
N GLU A 96 -15.11 -3.66 -25.56
CA GLU A 96 -15.71 -4.52 -26.59
C GLU A 96 -15.63 -6.00 -26.20
N VAL A 97 -14.49 -6.47 -25.70
CA VAL A 97 -14.37 -7.84 -25.18
C VAL A 97 -15.29 -8.06 -23.98
N CYS A 98 -15.43 -7.05 -23.10
CA CYS A 98 -16.37 -7.11 -21.99
C CYS A 98 -17.83 -7.25 -22.47
N PHE A 99 -18.24 -6.56 -23.52
CA PHE A 99 -19.58 -6.72 -24.12
C PHE A 99 -19.78 -8.10 -24.72
N LEU A 100 -18.78 -8.62 -25.43
CA LEU A 100 -18.84 -9.98 -25.95
C LEU A 100 -18.88 -11.02 -24.84
N ALA A 101 -18.14 -10.84 -23.75
CA ALA A 101 -18.18 -11.72 -22.60
C ALA A 101 -19.60 -11.79 -22.02
N HIS A 102 -20.29 -10.65 -21.88
CA HIS A 102 -21.70 -10.63 -21.48
C HIS A 102 -22.61 -11.32 -22.50
N HIS A 103 -22.44 -11.04 -23.80
CA HIS A 103 -23.23 -11.63 -24.88
C HIS A 103 -23.11 -13.17 -24.91
N PHE A 104 -21.89 -13.69 -24.78
CA PHE A 104 -21.59 -15.12 -24.75
C PHE A 104 -21.77 -15.76 -23.37
N GLN A 105 -22.34 -15.03 -22.40
CA GLN A 105 -22.67 -15.50 -21.05
C GLN A 105 -21.44 -16.02 -20.27
N LEU A 106 -20.33 -15.27 -20.34
CA LEU A 106 -19.06 -15.55 -19.70
C LEU A 106 -18.84 -14.63 -18.49
N ALA A 107 -19.54 -14.88 -17.39
CA ALA A 107 -19.51 -14.02 -16.20
C ALA A 107 -18.09 -13.82 -15.61
N ASP A 108 -17.28 -14.88 -15.57
CA ASP A 108 -15.89 -14.82 -15.08
C ASP A 108 -15.01 -13.94 -15.96
N LEU A 109 -15.17 -14.03 -17.29
CA LEU A 109 -14.43 -13.19 -18.23
C LEU A 109 -14.88 -11.74 -18.16
N ALA A 110 -16.19 -11.49 -18.08
CA ALA A 110 -16.72 -10.14 -17.92
C ALA A 110 -16.15 -9.47 -16.67
N SER A 111 -16.20 -10.17 -15.53
CA SER A 111 -15.63 -9.69 -14.26
C SER A 111 -14.12 -9.44 -14.34
N ALA A 112 -13.37 -10.36 -14.98
CA ALA A 112 -11.94 -10.20 -15.18
C ALA A 112 -11.59 -9.01 -16.10
N MET A 113 -12.37 -8.79 -17.16
CA MET A 113 -12.20 -7.66 -18.07
C MET A 113 -12.54 -6.32 -17.41
N GLU A 114 -13.56 -6.28 -16.54
CA GLU A 114 -13.88 -5.09 -15.73
C GLU A 114 -12.77 -4.77 -14.74
N TYR A 115 -12.20 -5.79 -14.09
CA TYR A 115 -11.04 -5.64 -13.21
C TYR A 115 -9.83 -5.08 -13.96
N GLU A 116 -9.53 -5.67 -15.12
CA GLU A 116 -8.46 -5.23 -16.02
C GLU A 116 -8.67 -3.79 -16.52
N LEU A 117 -9.92 -3.41 -16.82
CA LEU A 117 -10.28 -2.05 -17.24
C LEU A 117 -9.99 -1.04 -16.11
N ARG A 118 -10.35 -1.37 -14.86
CA ARG A 118 -10.02 -0.54 -13.68
C ARG A 118 -8.51 -0.37 -13.52
N HIS A 119 -7.76 -1.45 -13.65
CA HIS A 119 -6.31 -1.40 -13.50
C HIS A 119 -5.61 -0.58 -14.60
N VAL A 120 -6.11 -0.67 -15.84
CA VAL A 120 -5.62 0.19 -16.94
C VAL A 120 -5.92 1.66 -16.66
N VAL A 121 -7.12 1.98 -16.15
CA VAL A 121 -7.48 3.35 -15.75
C VAL A 121 -6.50 3.89 -14.70
N GLU A 122 -6.13 3.10 -13.70
CA GLU A 122 -5.11 3.48 -12.71
C GLU A 122 -3.77 3.80 -13.38
N LYS A 123 -3.30 2.97 -14.32
CA LYS A 123 -2.05 3.18 -15.04
C LYS A 123 -2.07 4.41 -15.93
N CYS A 124 -3.19 4.70 -16.59
CA CYS A 124 -3.39 5.94 -17.35
C CYS A 124 -3.18 7.16 -16.45
N ILE A 125 -3.77 7.13 -15.26
CA ILE A 125 -3.69 8.23 -14.29
C ILE A 125 -2.25 8.39 -13.79
N GLU A 126 -1.57 7.31 -13.41
CA GLU A 126 -0.15 7.32 -13.04
C GLU A 126 0.72 7.94 -14.13
N PHE A 127 0.50 7.55 -15.40
CA PHE A 127 1.22 8.08 -16.55
C PHE A 127 0.96 9.57 -16.77
N LEU A 128 -0.30 10.02 -16.72
CA LEU A 128 -0.65 11.43 -16.89
C LEU A 128 -0.05 12.32 -15.79
N TYR A 129 0.00 11.81 -14.55
CA TYR A 129 0.72 12.47 -13.45
C TYR A 129 2.24 12.49 -13.67
N TRP A 130 2.83 11.41 -14.23
CA TRP A 130 4.26 11.34 -14.53
C TRP A 130 4.68 12.27 -15.68
N ALA A 131 3.81 12.43 -16.69
CA ALA A 131 4.09 13.20 -17.91
C ALA A 131 4.15 14.74 -17.74
N LYS A 132 4.00 15.26 -16.51
CA LYS A 132 4.06 16.71 -16.20
C LYS A 132 3.14 17.58 -17.07
N ILE A 133 1.83 17.32 -17.05
CA ILE A 133 0.86 18.30 -17.57
C ILE A 133 0.88 19.52 -16.63
N LYS A 134 1.59 20.59 -17.02
CA LYS A 134 1.41 21.91 -16.41
C LYS A 134 0.08 22.49 -16.91
N PRO A 135 -0.74 23.10 -16.05
CA PRO A 135 -1.79 23.99 -16.52
C PRO A 135 -1.13 25.18 -17.24
N GLY A 136 -1.40 25.36 -18.54
CA GLY A 136 -1.07 26.60 -19.27
C GLY A 136 0.20 26.63 -20.14
N ILE A 137 0.65 25.53 -20.76
CA ILE A 137 1.69 25.59 -21.81
C ILE A 137 1.06 25.47 -23.21
N ASP A 138 1.43 26.43 -24.07
CA ASP A 138 1.18 26.48 -25.51
C ASP A 138 1.73 25.22 -26.22
N LEU A 139 0.91 24.62 -27.09
CA LEU A 139 1.14 23.32 -27.73
C LEU A 139 2.10 23.38 -28.94
N GLU A 140 3.26 24.02 -28.78
CA GLU A 140 4.32 24.03 -29.80
C GLU A 140 5.42 22.98 -29.48
N PRO A 141 5.80 22.13 -30.45
CA PRO A 141 6.63 20.97 -30.20
C PRO A 141 8.11 21.33 -29.98
N ARG A 142 8.67 21.01 -28.81
CA ARG A 142 10.12 20.80 -28.69
C ARG A 142 10.43 19.31 -28.96
N PRO A 143 11.31 19.00 -29.92
CA PRO A 143 11.66 17.62 -30.22
C PRO A 143 12.63 17.11 -29.15
N ILE A 144 12.12 16.32 -28.21
CA ILE A 144 12.95 15.38 -27.43
C ILE A 144 12.94 14.08 -28.22
N SER A 145 14.09 13.75 -28.79
CA SER A 145 14.30 12.54 -29.59
C SER A 145 13.98 11.28 -28.79
N ASN A 146 13.12 10.45 -29.37
CA ASN A 146 12.66 9.12 -28.93
C ASN A 146 11.60 9.06 -27.81
N LYS A 147 10.37 9.35 -28.28
CA LYS A 147 9.07 8.77 -27.93
C LYS A 147 8.37 9.26 -26.65
N PRO A 148 7.49 10.27 -26.82
CA PRO A 148 6.18 10.28 -26.20
C PRO A 148 5.09 10.27 -27.30
N LYS A 149 4.30 9.20 -27.39
CA LYS A 149 3.02 9.26 -28.12
C LYS A 149 2.01 10.00 -27.22
N ASP A 150 1.28 10.92 -27.85
CA ASP A 150 0.47 12.00 -27.26
C ASP A 150 -0.56 11.59 -26.19
N VAL A 151 -0.66 12.38 -25.11
CA VAL A 151 -1.80 12.45 -24.17
C VAL A 151 -3.16 12.50 -24.90
N ARG A 152 -3.18 13.10 -26.10
CA ARG A 152 -4.35 13.16 -26.98
C ARG A 152 -4.91 11.78 -27.36
N ILE A 153 -4.08 10.74 -27.41
CA ILE A 153 -4.52 9.37 -27.72
C ILE A 153 -5.33 8.81 -26.55
N ILE A 154 -4.84 8.94 -25.31
CA ILE A 154 -5.55 8.51 -24.10
C ILE A 154 -6.89 9.24 -23.98
N VAL A 155 -6.89 10.55 -24.23
CA VAL A 155 -8.12 11.35 -24.20
C VAL A 155 -9.12 10.92 -25.28
N LYS A 156 -8.67 10.69 -26.51
CA LYS A 156 -9.53 10.22 -27.60
C LYS A 156 -10.08 8.82 -27.33
N ASP A 157 -9.24 7.91 -26.84
CA ASP A 157 -9.64 6.54 -26.51
C ASP A 157 -10.65 6.54 -25.35
N PHE A 158 -10.46 7.39 -24.35
CA PHE A 158 -11.44 7.60 -23.27
C PHE A 158 -12.77 8.17 -23.79
N GLN A 159 -12.75 9.20 -24.64
CA GLN A 159 -13.98 9.77 -25.22
C GLN A 159 -14.74 8.73 -26.05
N LEU A 160 -14.01 7.95 -26.84
CA LEU A 160 -14.60 6.86 -27.61
C LEU A 160 -15.17 5.77 -26.70
N ALA A 161 -14.47 5.43 -25.61
CA ALA A 161 -14.93 4.49 -24.60
C ALA A 161 -16.23 4.94 -23.92
N VAL A 162 -16.32 6.21 -23.50
CA VAL A 162 -17.55 6.76 -22.92
C VAL A 162 -18.71 6.64 -23.91
N ARG A 163 -18.54 7.06 -25.17
CA ARG A 163 -19.56 6.90 -26.22
C ARG A 163 -19.98 5.44 -26.36
N LYS A 164 -19.00 4.54 -26.50
CA LYS A 164 -19.23 3.11 -26.69
C LYS A 164 -20.02 2.49 -25.54
N VAL A 165 -19.72 2.87 -24.30
CA VAL A 165 -20.45 2.35 -23.13
C VAL A 165 -21.89 2.87 -23.09
N HIS A 166 -22.13 4.10 -23.53
CA HIS A 166 -23.46 4.69 -23.56
C HIS A 166 -24.33 4.23 -24.75
N GLU A 167 -23.75 3.55 -25.75
CA GLU A 167 -24.51 2.76 -26.74
C GLU A 167 -25.23 1.56 -26.08
N HIS A 168 -24.81 1.16 -24.86
CA HIS A 168 -25.34 0.01 -24.12
C HIS A 168 -25.91 0.41 -22.74
N PRO A 169 -27.16 0.89 -22.65
CA PRO A 169 -27.76 1.40 -21.41
C PRO A 169 -27.86 0.41 -20.24
N THR A 170 -27.72 -0.90 -20.51
CA THR A 170 -27.76 -1.95 -19.49
C THR A 170 -26.41 -2.21 -18.82
N ALA A 171 -25.31 -1.67 -19.35
CA ALA A 171 -23.95 -1.90 -18.87
C ALA A 171 -23.57 -1.00 -17.68
N ARG A 172 -24.36 -1.06 -16.60
CA ARG A 172 -24.28 -0.15 -15.45
C ARG A 172 -22.89 -0.08 -14.80
N ASP A 173 -22.17 -1.20 -14.74
CA ASP A 173 -20.86 -1.23 -14.10
C ASP A 173 -19.78 -0.57 -14.97
N LEU A 174 -19.89 -0.68 -16.30
CA LEU A 174 -19.04 0.06 -17.23
C LEU A 174 -19.37 1.56 -17.22
N HIS A 175 -20.65 1.96 -17.11
CA HIS A 175 -21.04 3.37 -16.91
C HIS A 175 -20.36 3.96 -15.68
N LYS A 176 -20.41 3.25 -14.56
CA LYS A 176 -19.73 3.64 -13.32
C LYS A 176 -18.21 3.74 -13.49
N ILE A 177 -17.57 2.75 -14.12
CA ILE A 177 -16.11 2.78 -14.34
C ILE A 177 -15.73 4.00 -15.19
N MET A 178 -16.48 4.30 -16.25
CA MET A 178 -16.23 5.48 -17.11
C MET A 178 -16.49 6.81 -16.37
N ALA A 179 -17.54 6.90 -15.56
CA ALA A 179 -17.83 8.09 -14.75
C ALA A 179 -16.76 8.33 -13.67
N ILE A 180 -16.28 7.26 -13.01
CA ILE A 180 -15.16 7.31 -12.07
C ILE A 180 -13.89 7.78 -12.79
N PHE A 181 -13.60 7.23 -13.97
CA PHE A 181 -12.44 7.65 -14.74
C PHE A 181 -12.50 9.14 -15.14
N ALA A 182 -13.66 9.61 -15.61
CA ALA A 182 -13.89 11.03 -15.89
C ALA A 182 -13.70 11.91 -14.66
N TYR A 183 -14.26 11.50 -13.52
CA TYR A 183 -14.06 12.20 -12.25
C TYR A 183 -12.57 12.31 -11.93
N LEU A 184 -11.78 11.25 -12.09
CA LEU A 184 -10.35 11.28 -11.78
C LEU A 184 -9.53 12.10 -12.78
N LEU A 185 -9.96 12.18 -14.05
CA LEU A 185 -9.34 13.01 -15.08
C LEU A 185 -9.67 14.50 -14.95
N ARG A 186 -10.64 14.88 -14.10
CA ARG A 186 -11.13 16.26 -13.97
C ARG A 186 -10.03 17.28 -13.65
N ASP A 187 -9.00 16.87 -12.91
CA ASP A 187 -7.92 17.75 -12.47
C ASP A 187 -6.88 18.01 -13.57
N PHE A 188 -6.93 17.26 -14.68
CA PHE A 188 -5.95 17.36 -15.75
C PHE A 188 -6.42 18.18 -16.94
N LEU A 189 -7.64 17.94 -17.44
CA LEU A 189 -8.15 18.53 -18.70
C LEU A 189 -9.70 18.68 -18.70
N PRO A 190 -10.30 19.38 -17.72
CA PRO A 190 -11.76 19.34 -17.49
C PRO A 190 -12.59 19.87 -18.67
N ALA A 191 -12.19 21.00 -19.27
CA ALA A 191 -12.95 21.64 -20.34
C ALA A 191 -12.85 20.91 -21.70
N ILE A 192 -11.70 20.31 -22.01
CA ILE A 192 -11.44 19.67 -23.31
C ILE A 192 -12.07 18.27 -23.38
N ILE A 193 -12.15 17.56 -22.26
CA ILE A 193 -12.59 16.16 -22.21
C ILE A 193 -14.07 16.04 -21.87
N LEU A 194 -14.51 16.69 -20.79
CA LEU A 194 -15.81 16.43 -20.19
C LEU A 194 -16.93 17.23 -20.89
N GLN A 195 -16.66 18.47 -21.29
CA GLN A 195 -17.70 19.31 -21.91
C GLN A 195 -18.28 18.73 -23.20
N PRO A 196 -17.46 18.23 -24.17
CA PRO A 196 -18.02 17.63 -25.39
C PRO A 196 -18.86 16.38 -25.09
N LEU A 197 -18.40 15.54 -24.16
CA LEU A 197 -19.10 14.31 -23.78
C LEU A 197 -20.40 14.56 -23.02
N ILE A 198 -20.41 15.53 -22.11
CA ILE A 198 -21.60 15.91 -21.34
C ILE A 198 -22.66 16.53 -22.27
N ALA A 199 -22.23 17.38 -23.20
CA ALA A 199 -23.12 17.98 -24.19
C ALA A 199 -23.69 16.93 -25.16
N GLU A 200 -22.91 15.92 -25.53
CA GLU A 200 -23.30 14.85 -26.45
C GLU A 200 -24.15 13.77 -25.77
N ILE A 201 -23.87 13.46 -24.49
CA ILE A 201 -24.43 12.30 -23.78
C ILE A 201 -24.99 12.77 -22.41
N PRO A 202 -26.24 13.24 -22.34
CA PRO A 202 -26.85 13.68 -21.08
C PRO A 202 -26.90 12.60 -19.99
N ALA A 203 -27.00 11.32 -20.37
CA ALA A 203 -26.94 10.19 -19.43
C ALA A 203 -25.56 10.10 -18.72
N PHE A 204 -24.47 10.45 -19.41
CA PHE A 204 -23.14 10.47 -18.81
C PHE A 204 -23.02 11.57 -17.76
N GLN A 205 -23.69 12.71 -17.95
CA GLN A 205 -23.79 13.76 -16.93
C GLN A 205 -24.50 13.26 -15.68
N GLN A 206 -25.56 12.44 -15.83
CA GLN A 206 -26.27 11.84 -14.71
C GLN A 206 -25.39 10.84 -13.96
N ASP A 207 -24.64 9.99 -14.68
CA ASP A 207 -23.69 9.05 -14.07
C ASP A 207 -22.58 9.79 -13.30
N LEU A 208 -22.02 10.86 -13.89
CA LEU A 208 -21.01 11.69 -13.23
C LEU A 208 -21.57 12.37 -11.97
N SER A 209 -22.80 12.88 -12.06
CA SER A 209 -23.51 13.49 -10.92
C SER A 209 -23.81 12.47 -9.81
N ALA A 210 -24.18 11.23 -10.18
CA ALA A 210 -24.42 10.15 -9.23
C ALA A 210 -23.14 9.75 -8.49
N ILE A 211 -21.99 9.69 -9.18
CA ILE A 211 -20.68 9.46 -8.54
C ILE A 211 -20.34 10.61 -7.56
N LEU A 212 -20.61 11.86 -7.93
CA LEU A 212 -20.37 13.02 -7.06
C LEU A 212 -21.28 13.01 -5.82
N LEU A 213 -22.56 12.72 -5.98
CA LEU A 213 -23.52 12.66 -4.88
C LEU A 213 -23.22 11.52 -3.91
N THR A 214 -22.86 10.34 -4.44
CA THR A 214 -22.49 9.17 -3.61
C THR A 214 -21.23 9.46 -2.79
N LYS A 215 -20.26 10.19 -3.36
CA LYS A 215 -19.02 10.57 -2.66
C LYS A 215 -19.19 11.66 -1.61
N HIS A 216 -20.16 12.56 -1.77
CA HIS A 216 -20.37 13.68 -0.86
C HIS A 216 -21.51 13.46 0.16
N PHE A 217 -22.45 12.53 -0.09
CA PHE A 217 -23.64 12.29 0.74
C PHE A 217 -24.01 10.79 0.84
N PRO A 218 -23.24 9.98 1.58
CA PRO A 218 -23.36 8.51 1.58
C PRO A 218 -24.69 7.96 2.18
N ASP A 219 -25.36 8.70 3.07
CA ASP A 219 -26.59 8.25 3.75
C ASP A 219 -27.86 8.23 2.84
N ILE A 220 -27.81 8.86 1.67
CA ILE A 220 -28.95 8.91 0.73
C ILE A 220 -29.07 7.59 -0.07
N SER A 221 -28.01 6.77 -0.11
CA SER A 221 -27.95 5.55 -0.94
C SER A 221 -28.68 4.32 -0.37
N LYS A 222 -29.16 4.38 0.89
CA LYS A 222 -29.83 3.23 1.55
C LYS A 222 -31.32 3.08 1.21
N GLY A 223 -31.93 4.05 0.53
CA GLY A 223 -33.27 3.95 -0.03
C GLY A 223 -33.17 3.93 -1.55
N GLY A 224 -33.53 2.81 -2.19
CA GLY A 224 -33.44 2.65 -3.64
C GLY A 224 -34.05 3.83 -4.41
N LEU A 225 -33.28 4.41 -5.32
CA LEU A 225 -33.72 5.52 -6.17
C LEU A 225 -34.72 5.02 -7.21
N THR A 226 -36.01 5.30 -6.98
CA THR A 226 -37.02 5.30 -8.04
C THR A 226 -37.54 6.72 -8.27
N GLY A 227 -37.10 7.33 -9.36
CA GLY A 227 -37.84 8.24 -10.25
C GLY A 227 -38.47 9.56 -9.76
N SER A 228 -38.82 9.77 -8.49
CA SER A 228 -39.64 10.94 -8.13
C SER A 228 -39.59 11.35 -6.65
N VAL A 229 -38.41 11.37 -6.03
CA VAL A 229 -38.25 11.85 -4.64
C VAL A 229 -37.23 12.98 -4.59
N TRP A 230 -37.58 14.11 -5.21
CA TRP A 230 -36.89 15.39 -5.02
C TRP A 230 -37.91 16.39 -4.49
N GLY A 231 -37.95 16.58 -3.17
CA GLY A 231 -38.83 17.58 -2.57
C GLY A 231 -38.87 17.53 -1.05
N ASP A 232 -39.34 16.42 -0.48
CA ASP A 232 -39.76 16.38 0.93
C ASP A 232 -38.75 15.71 1.86
N ASP A 233 -38.05 14.65 1.43
CA ASP A 233 -37.07 13.94 2.28
C ASP A 233 -35.79 14.76 2.53
N VAL A 234 -35.35 15.54 1.55
CA VAL A 234 -34.20 16.46 1.71
C VAL A 234 -34.55 17.63 2.65
N ARG A 235 -35.78 18.16 2.58
CA ARG A 235 -36.27 19.18 3.53
C ARG A 235 -36.32 18.63 4.97
N GLY A 236 -36.77 17.38 5.13
CA GLY A 236 -36.81 16.70 6.42
C GLY A 236 -35.42 16.53 7.05
N TYR A 237 -34.43 16.13 6.25
CA TYR A 237 -33.05 15.91 6.72
C TYR A 237 -32.35 17.22 7.13
N TYR A 238 -32.55 18.31 6.37
CA TYR A 238 -32.02 19.63 6.74
C TYR A 238 -32.72 20.26 7.95
N ALA A 239 -34.01 20.01 8.15
CA ALA A 239 -34.76 20.50 9.31
C ALA A 239 -34.31 19.86 10.65
N HIS A 240 -33.75 18.65 10.60
CA HIS A 240 -33.33 17.88 11.78
C HIS A 240 -31.79 17.91 12.04
N GLY A 241 -31.02 18.61 11.20
CA GLY A 241 -29.58 18.76 11.35
C GLY A 241 -29.18 19.55 12.61
N LYS A 242 -28.45 18.91 13.53
CA LYS A 242 -27.96 19.46 14.81
C LYS A 242 -26.84 20.53 14.70
N LYS A 243 -26.66 21.19 13.55
CA LYS A 243 -25.63 22.24 13.38
C LYS A 243 -26.25 23.62 13.09
N PRO A 244 -25.91 24.68 13.87
CA PRO A 244 -26.44 26.04 13.69
C PRO A 244 -26.20 26.65 12.30
N CYS A 245 -25.14 26.24 11.58
CA CYS A 245 -24.78 26.77 10.26
C CYS A 245 -25.80 26.41 9.16
N CYS A 246 -26.50 25.26 9.27
CA CYS A 246 -27.47 24.83 8.26
C CYS A 246 -28.81 25.61 8.34
N LYS A 247 -29.18 26.10 9.53
CA LYS A 247 -30.39 26.93 9.71
C LYS A 247 -30.25 28.33 9.08
N ALA A 248 -29.04 28.88 9.04
CA ALA A 248 -28.78 30.21 8.48
C ALA A 248 -28.74 30.22 6.93
N LEU A 249 -28.46 29.07 6.30
CA LEU A 249 -28.51 28.93 4.84
C LEU A 249 -29.96 28.88 4.33
N LEU A 250 -30.84 28.15 5.05
CA LEU A 250 -32.26 28.05 4.75
C LEU A 250 -33.01 29.40 4.86
N SER A 251 -32.64 30.27 5.80
CA SER A 251 -33.29 31.58 5.95
C SER A 251 -32.89 32.61 4.89
N LYS A 252 -31.77 32.40 4.18
CA LYS A 252 -31.33 33.26 3.07
C LYS A 252 -31.86 32.80 1.71
N CYS A 253 -32.05 31.50 1.50
CA CYS A 253 -32.58 30.95 0.24
C CYS A 253 -34.13 31.00 0.16
N LEU A 254 -34.83 31.09 1.29
CA LEU A 254 -36.30 31.11 1.36
C LEU A 254 -36.86 32.49 1.74
N GLN A 255 -36.43 33.57 1.07
CA GLN A 255 -37.25 34.78 1.12
C GLN A 255 -38.44 34.62 0.16
N PRO A 256 -39.68 34.80 0.64
CA PRO A 256 -40.87 34.65 -0.16
C PRO A 256 -41.05 35.89 -1.03
N THR A 257 -40.52 35.86 -2.25
CA THR A 257 -40.97 36.77 -3.29
C THR A 257 -41.40 35.93 -4.48
N ASP A 258 -42.73 35.86 -4.63
CA ASP A 258 -43.52 35.29 -5.73
C ASP A 258 -44.16 33.91 -5.47
N PRO A 259 -45.48 33.84 -5.17
CA PRO A 259 -46.21 32.60 -4.94
C PRO A 259 -46.38 31.70 -6.19
N ASP A 260 -46.06 32.20 -7.39
CA ASP A 260 -46.30 31.48 -8.66
C ASP A 260 -45.04 30.85 -9.27
N LYS A 261 -43.91 30.79 -8.54
CA LYS A 261 -42.74 30.00 -8.97
C LYS A 261 -42.77 28.61 -8.32
N GLU A 262 -43.00 27.59 -9.14
CA GLU A 262 -42.68 26.20 -8.86
C GLU A 262 -41.28 26.08 -8.23
N ALA A 263 -41.14 25.13 -7.31
CA ALA A 263 -39.94 24.87 -6.54
C ALA A 263 -38.68 25.01 -7.39
N ALA A 264 -37.80 25.96 -7.03
CA ALA A 264 -36.51 26.09 -7.68
C ALA A 264 -35.73 24.76 -7.54
N GLU A 265 -35.56 24.05 -8.65
CA GLU A 265 -34.64 22.94 -8.79
C GLU A 265 -33.25 23.42 -8.37
N VAL A 266 -32.65 22.78 -7.37
CA VAL A 266 -31.22 22.98 -7.08
C VAL A 266 -30.45 22.12 -8.07
N GLU A 267 -30.18 22.70 -9.24
CA GLU A 267 -29.39 22.10 -10.29
C GLU A 267 -27.90 22.14 -9.88
N VAL A 268 -27.22 20.99 -9.83
CA VAL A 268 -25.76 20.94 -9.70
C VAL A 268 -25.16 21.31 -11.06
N VAL A 269 -24.96 22.61 -11.28
CA VAL A 269 -24.38 23.12 -12.52
C VAL A 269 -22.85 23.07 -12.42
N LEU A 270 -22.22 22.31 -13.31
CA LEU A 270 -20.79 22.44 -13.60
C LEU A 270 -20.55 23.84 -14.19
N ASP A 271 -19.78 24.70 -13.53
CA ASP A 271 -19.36 25.98 -14.12
C ASP A 271 -18.45 25.71 -15.34
N PRO A 272 -18.91 25.99 -16.58
CA PRO A 272 -18.18 25.65 -17.78
C PRO A 272 -16.95 26.55 -18.03
N SER A 273 -16.78 27.64 -17.27
CA SER A 273 -15.74 28.64 -17.51
C SER A 273 -14.45 28.40 -16.72
N THR A 274 -14.51 27.68 -15.61
CA THR A 274 -13.37 27.52 -14.68
C THR A 274 -12.87 26.08 -14.54
N GLY A 275 -13.66 25.09 -14.95
CA GLY A 275 -13.31 23.67 -14.79
C GLY A 275 -13.17 23.23 -13.32
N GLY A 276 -13.52 24.08 -12.36
CA GLY A 276 -13.53 23.78 -10.93
C GLY A 276 -14.93 23.36 -10.47
N MET A 277 -15.01 22.30 -9.67
CA MET A 277 -16.22 21.96 -8.90
C MET A 277 -16.19 22.76 -7.59
N THR A 278 -16.98 23.83 -7.49
CA THR A 278 -17.03 24.65 -6.27
C THR A 278 -18.41 24.53 -5.60
N PHE A 279 -18.47 23.86 -4.46
CA PHE A 279 -19.46 24.18 -3.43
C PHE A 279 -18.88 25.32 -2.59
N TRP A 280 -19.48 26.52 -2.59
CA TRP A 280 -18.99 27.63 -1.77
C TRP A 280 -19.66 27.63 -0.39
N CYS A 281 -18.90 27.24 0.64
CA CYS A 281 -19.12 27.69 2.03
C CYS A 281 -17.76 27.77 2.75
N PRO A 282 -17.27 28.97 3.13
CA PRO A 282 -15.91 29.13 3.66
C PRO A 282 -15.59 28.53 5.04
N ASP A 283 -16.55 27.95 5.79
CA ASP A 283 -16.35 27.66 7.23
C ASP A 283 -16.69 26.24 7.70
N CYS A 284 -16.74 25.23 6.82
CA CYS A 284 -17.06 23.85 7.25
C CYS A 284 -16.16 22.79 6.63
N SER A 285 -15.05 22.49 7.30
CA SER A 285 -14.28 21.26 7.09
C SER A 285 -14.48 20.31 8.29
N SER A 286 -15.21 19.20 8.11
CA SER A 286 -14.95 17.90 8.79
C SER A 286 -15.99 16.82 8.46
N GLU A 287 -15.46 15.74 7.85
CA GLU A 287 -15.73 14.29 7.97
C GLU A 287 -17.16 13.72 8.11
N ALA A 288 -17.48 12.76 7.22
CA ALA A 288 -18.11 11.47 7.53
C ALA A 288 -17.74 10.40 6.47
N MET A 289 -17.50 9.15 6.93
CA MET A 289 -17.08 7.94 6.20
C MET A 289 -18.23 7.22 5.47
N ILE A 290 -17.96 6.56 4.33
CA ILE A 290 -18.06 5.10 4.04
C ILE A 290 -17.87 4.83 2.53
N ASP A 291 -16.75 4.21 2.14
CA ASP A 291 -16.62 3.02 1.24
C ASP A 291 -15.12 2.67 1.09
N MET A 292 -14.70 1.57 1.73
CA MET A 292 -13.40 1.49 2.44
C MET A 292 -12.21 0.91 1.64
N VAL A 293 -12.40 0.37 0.43
CA VAL A 293 -11.29 -0.25 -0.33
C VAL A 293 -10.95 0.56 -1.59
N ASP A 294 -11.95 0.99 -2.36
CA ASP A 294 -11.74 1.78 -3.58
C ASP A 294 -11.43 3.26 -3.27
N ASP A 295 -12.17 3.90 -2.34
CA ASP A 295 -12.01 5.34 -2.10
C ASP A 295 -10.81 5.68 -1.21
N MET A 296 -10.38 4.74 -0.36
CA MET A 296 -9.17 4.92 0.44
C MET A 296 -7.91 4.91 -0.44
N PHE A 297 -7.85 4.04 -1.43
CA PHE A 297 -6.74 4.00 -2.38
C PHE A 297 -6.74 5.27 -3.25
N MET A 298 -7.92 5.69 -3.74
CA MET A 298 -8.05 6.84 -4.65
C MET A 298 -7.92 8.21 -3.95
N SER A 299 -8.45 8.38 -2.74
CA SER A 299 -8.22 9.54 -1.86
C SER A 299 -6.76 9.63 -1.43
N TRP A 300 -6.13 8.49 -1.10
CA TRP A 300 -4.71 8.43 -0.80
C TRP A 300 -3.86 8.82 -2.02
N LEU A 301 -4.19 8.34 -3.23
CA LEU A 301 -3.50 8.74 -4.46
C LEU A 301 -3.66 10.22 -4.79
N GLY A 302 -4.87 10.78 -4.68
CA GLY A 302 -5.13 12.22 -4.88
C GLY A 302 -4.41 13.08 -3.86
N MET A 303 -4.44 12.69 -2.58
CA MET A 303 -3.65 13.32 -1.51
C MET A 303 -2.14 13.22 -1.80
N MET A 304 -1.64 12.09 -2.29
CA MET A 304 -0.23 11.93 -2.66
C MET A 304 0.15 12.82 -3.85
N ALA A 305 -0.74 13.03 -4.82
CA ALA A 305 -0.53 13.95 -5.94
C ALA A 305 -0.46 15.41 -5.46
N VAL A 306 -1.42 15.87 -4.65
CA VAL A 306 -1.41 17.21 -4.04
C VAL A 306 -0.16 17.41 -3.20
N ARG A 307 0.21 16.42 -2.38
CA ARG A 307 1.43 16.45 -1.57
C ARG A 307 2.70 16.53 -2.43
N ARG A 308 2.75 15.84 -3.57
CA ARG A 308 3.89 15.94 -4.50
C ARG A 308 4.00 17.32 -5.15
N VAL A 309 2.88 17.93 -5.55
CA VAL A 309 2.86 19.29 -6.09
C VAL A 309 3.29 20.29 -5.01
N ALA A 310 2.72 20.18 -3.82
CA ALA A 310 3.09 21.00 -2.67
C ALA A 310 4.58 20.83 -2.32
N ALA A 311 5.11 19.61 -2.31
CA ALA A 311 6.51 19.33 -2.07
C ALA A 311 7.42 19.92 -3.17
N ALA A 312 7.01 19.86 -4.44
CA ALA A 312 7.76 20.48 -5.52
C ALA A 312 7.77 22.01 -5.41
N TYR A 313 6.62 22.63 -5.15
CA TYR A 313 6.53 24.06 -4.89
C TYR A 313 7.34 24.48 -3.66
N HIS A 314 7.26 23.70 -2.58
CA HIS A 314 8.03 23.88 -1.37
C HIS A 314 9.54 23.80 -1.64
N SER A 315 9.99 22.81 -2.41
CA SER A 315 11.40 22.67 -2.79
C SER A 315 11.95 23.88 -3.57
N TRP A 316 11.07 24.60 -4.28
CA TRP A 316 11.42 25.81 -5.03
C TRP A 316 11.40 27.07 -4.17
N THR A 317 10.50 27.14 -3.19
CA THR A 317 10.25 28.36 -2.39
C THR A 317 10.97 28.36 -1.04
N TRP A 318 11.34 27.19 -0.52
CA TRP A 318 12.10 27.07 0.71
C TRP A 318 13.51 27.67 0.54
N GLN A 319 13.96 28.41 1.55
CA GLN A 319 15.27 29.05 1.56
C GLN A 319 16.08 28.57 2.76
N ASN A 320 17.35 28.23 2.51
CA ASN A 320 18.27 27.88 3.58
C ASN A 320 18.65 29.13 4.37
N GLN A 321 18.43 29.11 5.68
CA GLN A 321 18.76 30.21 6.59
C GLN A 321 19.76 29.72 7.66
N PRO A 322 20.83 30.49 7.96
CA PRO A 322 21.84 30.09 8.95
C PRO A 322 21.27 29.85 10.35
N ASP A 323 20.25 30.60 10.74
CA ASP A 323 19.57 30.58 12.03
C ASP A 323 18.32 29.68 12.05
N ALA A 324 18.14 28.84 11.04
CA ALA A 324 17.02 27.91 10.96
C ALA A 324 16.99 26.96 12.19
N LYS A 325 15.83 26.89 12.84
CA LYS A 325 15.59 26.04 14.02
C LYS A 325 15.53 24.57 13.65
N ASN A 326 16.02 23.72 14.54
CA ASN A 326 16.07 22.27 14.31
C ASN A 326 14.76 21.60 14.72
N VAL A 327 14.21 20.79 13.81
CA VAL A 327 13.27 19.70 14.11
C VAL A 327 14.08 18.42 14.12
N VAL A 328 14.32 17.87 15.31
CA VAL A 328 15.18 16.69 15.49
C VAL A 328 14.36 15.41 15.42
N VAL A 329 14.81 14.45 14.61
CA VAL A 329 14.23 13.10 14.54
C VAL A 329 15.29 12.10 15.00
N VAL A 330 14.99 11.34 16.05
CA VAL A 330 15.87 10.28 16.57
C VAL A 330 15.36 8.92 16.12
N GLY A 331 16.14 8.24 15.30
CA GLY A 331 15.82 6.95 14.70
C GLY A 331 15.57 7.06 13.20
N GLY A 332 16.11 6.10 12.46
CA GLY A 332 16.19 6.03 11.01
C GLY A 332 15.67 4.71 10.45
N SER A 333 14.80 4.03 11.18
CA SER A 333 14.02 2.91 10.63
C SER A 333 12.78 3.42 9.89
N PHE A 334 11.79 2.55 9.67
CA PHE A 334 10.55 2.83 8.93
C PHE A 334 9.86 4.13 9.38
N ALA A 335 9.60 4.26 10.69
CA ALA A 335 8.92 5.40 11.29
C ALA A 335 9.69 6.72 11.07
N GLY A 336 10.97 6.72 11.44
CA GLY A 336 11.85 7.89 11.37
C GLY A 336 12.08 8.38 9.94
N ILE A 337 12.42 7.48 9.00
CA ILE A 337 12.61 7.87 7.59
C ILE A 337 11.34 8.48 7.02
N LYS A 338 10.17 7.89 7.34
CA LYS A 338 8.90 8.44 6.86
C LYS A 338 8.69 9.86 7.36
N LEU A 339 8.94 10.11 8.66
CA LEU A 339 8.83 11.44 9.24
C LEU A 339 9.83 12.42 8.62
N VAL A 340 11.11 12.04 8.48
CA VAL A 340 12.15 12.87 7.84
C VAL A 340 11.74 13.28 6.44
N LYS A 341 11.28 12.34 5.60
CA LYS A 341 10.79 12.64 4.25
C LYS A 341 9.64 13.64 4.28
N ARG A 342 8.66 13.43 5.15
CA ARG A 342 7.47 14.30 5.24
C ARG A 342 7.80 15.70 5.75
N LEU A 343 8.70 15.82 6.74
CA LEU A 343 9.17 17.12 7.23
C LEU A 343 9.98 17.86 6.15
N ALA A 344 10.85 17.17 5.42
CA ALA A 344 11.63 17.74 4.32
C ALA A 344 10.76 18.29 3.18
N GLU A 345 9.54 17.76 3.02
CA GLU A 345 8.56 18.20 2.02
C GLU A 345 7.65 19.34 2.50
N THR A 346 7.70 19.72 3.78
CA THR A 346 6.66 20.58 4.39
C THR A 346 7.14 21.67 5.35
N LEU A 347 8.32 21.53 5.97
CA LEU A 347 8.79 22.50 6.97
C LEU A 347 9.02 23.89 6.34
N PRO A 348 8.46 24.97 6.90
CA PRO A 348 8.64 26.29 6.33
C PRO A 348 10.11 26.77 6.43
N THR A 349 10.45 27.76 5.61
CA THR A 349 11.71 28.52 5.73
C THR A 349 11.89 28.98 7.19
N GLY A 350 13.12 28.87 7.71
CA GLY A 350 13.44 29.10 9.12
C GLY A 350 13.42 27.83 9.98
N TYR A 351 13.08 26.67 9.41
CA TYR A 351 13.21 25.35 10.05
C TYR A 351 13.93 24.36 9.15
N LYS A 352 14.63 23.41 9.77
CA LYS A 352 15.32 22.29 9.11
C LYS A 352 15.20 21.00 9.91
N VAL A 353 15.37 19.86 9.24
CA VAL A 353 15.39 18.53 9.84
C VAL A 353 16.81 18.15 10.20
N VAL A 354 17.03 17.76 11.45
CA VAL A 354 18.24 17.05 11.87
C VAL A 354 17.86 15.63 12.25
N TRP A 355 18.33 14.67 11.48
CA TRP A 355 18.02 13.27 11.64
C TRP A 355 19.22 12.54 12.22
N ILE A 356 19.04 11.94 13.40
CA ILE A 356 20.06 11.19 14.12
C ILE A 356 19.73 9.70 14.03
N GLU A 357 20.61 8.92 13.44
CA GLU A 357 20.49 7.46 13.34
C GLU A 357 21.85 6.81 13.56
N LYS A 358 21.90 5.78 14.40
CA LYS A 358 23.17 5.13 14.76
C LYS A 358 23.73 4.24 13.65
N ASN A 359 22.88 3.66 12.82
CA ASN A 359 23.29 2.73 11.77
C ASN A 359 23.72 3.49 10.51
N SER A 360 24.67 2.93 9.75
CA SER A 360 25.02 3.44 8.42
C SER A 360 23.98 3.10 7.33
N HIS A 361 22.95 2.32 7.69
CA HIS A 361 22.00 1.74 6.76
C HIS A 361 20.65 1.45 7.44
N LEU A 362 19.59 1.36 6.64
CA LEU A 362 18.30 0.81 7.03
C LEU A 362 18.37 -0.71 7.05
N ASN A 363 18.09 -1.29 8.21
CA ASN A 363 17.71 -2.69 8.34
C ASN A 363 16.30 -2.90 7.76
N TYR A 364 16.20 -3.45 6.55
CA TYR A 364 14.91 -3.86 5.97
C TYR A 364 14.45 -5.17 6.61
N SER A 365 14.03 -5.10 7.87
CA SER A 365 13.81 -6.25 8.75
C SER A 365 12.74 -7.25 8.28
N PHE A 366 11.89 -6.88 7.30
CA PHE A 366 10.88 -7.79 6.75
C PHE A 366 11.46 -9.01 6.04
N VAL A 367 12.70 -8.92 5.53
CA VAL A 367 13.36 -10.05 4.87
C VAL A 367 14.27 -10.84 5.79
N PHE A 368 14.53 -10.37 7.02
CA PHE A 368 15.48 -11.00 7.94
C PHE A 368 15.13 -12.47 8.26
N PRO A 369 13.86 -12.87 8.49
CA PRO A 369 13.53 -14.28 8.71
C PRO A 369 13.97 -15.15 7.53
N ARG A 370 13.68 -14.71 6.29
CA ARG A 370 14.06 -15.44 5.09
C ARG A 370 15.56 -15.43 4.86
N PHE A 371 16.19 -14.27 4.99
CA PHE A 371 17.63 -14.12 4.73
C PHE A 371 18.49 -14.67 5.85
N SER A 372 17.90 -15.06 6.99
CA SER A 372 18.56 -15.93 7.96
C SER A 372 18.70 -17.37 7.45
N VAL A 373 17.98 -17.77 6.41
CA VAL A 373 17.96 -19.14 5.85
C VAL A 373 18.53 -19.16 4.43
N MET A 374 18.07 -18.23 3.59
CA MET A 374 18.44 -18.03 2.20
C MET A 374 19.76 -17.28 2.12
N THR A 375 20.74 -17.85 1.42
CA THR A 375 22.08 -17.29 1.31
C THR A 375 22.28 -16.49 0.05
N GLU A 376 23.38 -15.73 0.00
CA GLU A 376 23.79 -14.88 -1.13
C GLU A 376 22.91 -13.64 -1.35
N HIS A 377 21.92 -13.40 -0.48
CA HIS A 377 20.97 -12.28 -0.58
C HIS A 377 21.03 -11.35 0.64
N GLU A 378 21.68 -11.75 1.73
CA GLU A 378 21.71 -11.01 3.00
C GLU A 378 22.17 -9.55 2.86
N HIS A 379 23.13 -9.30 1.98
CA HIS A 379 23.70 -7.97 1.74
C HIS A 379 22.67 -6.97 1.17
N THR A 380 21.58 -7.45 0.57
CA THR A 380 20.50 -6.62 0.03
C THR A 380 19.48 -6.22 1.11
N ALA A 381 19.52 -6.81 2.32
CA ALA A 381 18.63 -6.41 3.42
C ALA A 381 19.04 -5.09 4.11
N PHE A 382 20.23 -4.60 3.80
CA PHE A 382 20.83 -3.41 4.41
C PHE A 382 20.87 -2.28 3.37
N ILE A 383 19.86 -1.42 3.40
CA ILE A 383 19.63 -0.38 2.39
C ILE A 383 20.34 0.90 2.83
N PRO A 384 21.24 1.47 2.02
CA PRO A 384 21.99 2.65 2.41
C PRO A 384 21.10 3.91 2.42
N TYR A 385 21.48 4.89 3.23
CA TYR A 385 20.67 6.09 3.45
C TYR A 385 20.84 7.20 2.41
N ASP A 386 21.73 7.05 1.41
CA ASP A 386 22.02 8.07 0.38
C ASP A 386 20.78 8.55 -0.39
N GLY A 387 19.73 7.72 -0.44
CA GLY A 387 18.45 8.06 -1.07
C GLY A 387 17.52 8.91 -0.21
N VAL A 388 17.76 8.95 1.11
CA VAL A 388 16.90 9.65 2.06
C VAL A 388 17.14 11.15 1.94
N GLY A 389 16.11 11.89 1.52
CA GLY A 389 16.20 13.32 1.23
C GLY A 389 16.46 13.65 -0.24
N ARG A 390 16.60 12.66 -1.13
CA ARG A 390 16.68 12.90 -2.57
C ARG A 390 15.41 13.63 -3.04
N GLY A 391 15.59 14.79 -3.67
CA GLY A 391 14.50 15.65 -4.15
C GLY A 391 14.00 16.67 -3.13
N ALA A 392 14.50 16.64 -1.88
CA ALA A 392 14.26 17.69 -0.91
C ALA A 392 15.12 18.94 -1.22
N PRO A 393 14.69 20.15 -0.80
CA PRO A 393 15.50 21.35 -0.93
C PRO A 393 16.88 21.20 -0.27
N SER A 394 17.93 21.70 -0.94
CA SER A 394 19.32 21.55 -0.48
C SER A 394 19.53 22.21 0.87
N GLY A 395 20.02 21.45 1.85
CA GLY A 395 20.28 21.92 3.21
C GLY A 395 19.11 21.78 4.20
N ILE A 396 17.93 21.36 3.76
CA ILE A 396 16.79 21.17 4.67
C ILE A 396 16.93 19.93 5.57
N VAL A 397 17.65 18.90 5.11
CA VAL A 397 17.91 17.68 5.89
C VAL A 397 19.39 17.58 6.18
N THR A 398 19.73 17.38 7.45
CA THR A 398 21.06 16.97 7.92
C THR A 398 20.96 15.59 8.55
N HIS A 399 21.71 14.62 8.03
CA HIS A 399 21.82 13.28 8.60
C HIS A 399 23.08 13.19 9.46
N ILE A 400 22.94 12.73 10.70
CA ILE A 400 24.02 12.51 11.65
C ILE A 400 24.04 11.02 11.99
N GLN A 401 25.10 10.32 11.59
CA GLN A 401 25.30 8.94 11.98
C GLN A 401 25.89 8.87 13.40
N ASP A 402 25.04 8.80 14.42
CA ASP A 402 25.44 8.75 15.82
C ASP A 402 24.33 8.15 16.69
N ARG A 403 24.66 7.72 17.91
CA ARG A 403 23.68 7.26 18.88
C ARG A 403 23.32 8.38 19.84
N ALA A 404 22.04 8.73 19.85
CA ALA A 404 21.48 9.52 20.94
C ALA A 404 21.30 8.64 22.19
N PHE A 405 21.87 9.06 23.32
CA PHE A 405 21.82 8.30 24.58
C PHE A 405 20.96 8.96 25.66
N ASP A 406 20.78 10.28 25.61
CA ASP A 406 19.93 11.01 26.56
C ASP A 406 19.33 12.28 25.91
N ILE A 407 18.31 12.85 26.55
CA ILE A 407 17.60 14.07 26.12
C ILE A 407 17.52 15.03 27.32
N THR A 408 17.81 16.32 27.09
CA THR A 408 17.53 17.42 28.02
C THR A 408 16.30 18.20 27.54
N GLU A 409 15.87 19.25 28.25
CA GLU A 409 14.71 20.06 27.81
C GLU A 409 14.85 20.64 26.41
N THR A 410 16.08 20.91 25.96
CA THR A 410 16.38 21.62 24.70
C THR A 410 17.36 20.90 23.78
N GLN A 411 18.02 19.83 24.24
CA GLN A 411 19.09 19.16 23.48
C GLN A 411 18.95 17.64 23.46
N VAL A 412 19.38 17.03 22.36
CA VAL A 412 19.68 15.60 22.27
C VAL A 412 21.18 15.40 22.49
N LEU A 413 21.55 14.49 23.40
CA LEU A 413 22.95 14.18 23.73
C LEU A 413 23.40 12.92 22.99
N LEU A 414 24.58 12.99 22.36
CA LEU A 414 25.12 11.95 21.49
C LEU A 414 26.33 11.23 22.10
N GLU A 415 26.53 9.96 21.76
CA GLU A 415 27.67 9.16 22.26
C GLU A 415 29.02 9.71 21.80
N SER A 416 29.08 10.46 20.69
CA SER A 416 30.29 11.18 20.27
C SER A 416 30.70 12.33 21.21
N GLY A 417 29.85 12.72 22.16
CA GLY A 417 30.07 13.87 23.05
C GLY A 417 29.50 15.19 22.51
N HIS A 418 28.92 15.20 21.32
CA HIS A 418 28.19 16.35 20.79
C HIS A 418 26.76 16.43 21.37
N SER A 419 26.18 17.64 21.35
CA SER A 419 24.77 17.87 21.62
C SER A 419 24.10 18.63 20.47
N ILE A 420 22.82 18.33 20.24
CA ILE A 420 22.03 18.93 19.16
C ILE A 420 20.82 19.65 19.76
N ASP A 421 20.77 20.97 19.63
CA ASP A 421 19.61 21.77 20.01
C ASP A 421 18.39 21.39 19.17
N TYR A 422 17.20 21.42 19.77
CA TYR A 422 15.94 21.23 19.08
C TYR A 422 14.89 22.26 19.48
N ALA A 423 14.07 22.69 18.50
CA ALA A 423 12.81 23.36 18.75
C ALA A 423 11.65 22.36 18.87
N TYR A 424 11.75 21.24 18.15
CA TYR A 424 10.82 20.11 18.21
C TYR A 424 11.61 18.80 18.13
N LEU A 425 11.20 17.79 18.89
CA LEU A 425 11.85 16.49 18.95
C LEU A 425 10.84 15.37 18.65
N ALA A 426 11.21 14.44 17.78
CA ALA A 426 10.45 13.23 17.51
C ALA A 426 11.29 11.97 17.79
N ILE A 427 10.84 11.15 18.73
CA ILE A 427 11.48 9.90 19.15
C ILE A 427 10.86 8.74 18.37
N ALA A 428 11.62 8.19 17.43
CA ALA A 428 11.27 7.06 16.56
C ALA A 428 12.26 5.88 16.72
N THR A 429 12.78 5.69 17.94
CA THR A 429 13.83 4.71 18.27
C THR A 429 13.38 3.25 18.23
N GLY A 430 12.07 3.01 18.04
CA GLY A 430 11.48 1.70 17.87
C GLY A 430 11.69 0.77 19.07
N SER A 431 11.97 -0.49 18.77
CA SER A 431 12.23 -1.53 19.75
C SER A 431 13.45 -2.36 19.35
N SER A 432 14.12 -2.95 20.35
CA SER A 432 15.22 -3.87 20.16
C SER A 432 14.76 -5.32 20.35
N GLN A 433 15.21 -6.21 19.47
CA GLN A 433 15.04 -7.65 19.63
C GLN A 433 16.32 -8.37 19.16
N PRO A 434 16.81 -9.39 19.86
CA PRO A 434 18.02 -10.09 19.43
C PRO A 434 17.88 -10.78 18.06
N LEU A 435 19.03 -11.21 17.50
CA LEU A 435 19.07 -12.07 16.32
C LEU A 435 18.15 -13.29 16.51
N PRO A 436 17.42 -13.71 15.45
CA PRO A 436 17.55 -13.28 14.05
C PRO A 436 16.67 -12.08 13.66
N VAL A 437 16.04 -11.39 14.63
CA VAL A 437 15.09 -10.32 14.34
C VAL A 437 15.78 -8.98 14.05
N GLN A 438 16.88 -8.70 14.75
CA GLN A 438 17.74 -7.55 14.46
C GLN A 438 19.21 -7.90 14.64
N VAL A 439 20.03 -7.26 13.81
CA VAL A 439 21.49 -7.24 13.93
C VAL A 439 21.90 -6.22 14.99
N THR A 440 23.07 -6.44 15.60
CA THR A 440 23.60 -5.57 16.66
C THR A 440 24.53 -4.49 16.12
N SER A 441 25.28 -4.80 15.05
CA SER A 441 26.18 -3.88 14.38
C SER A 441 25.43 -2.69 13.78
N THR A 442 25.99 -1.51 13.98
CA THR A 442 25.59 -0.27 13.31
C THR A 442 26.19 -0.15 11.91
N GLU A 443 27.27 -0.89 11.63
CA GLU A 443 27.92 -0.91 10.31
C GLU A 443 27.41 -2.02 9.40
N ARG A 444 27.20 -1.67 8.13
CA ARG A 444 26.57 -2.53 7.11
C ARG A 444 27.31 -3.85 6.91
N GLU A 445 28.63 -3.79 6.76
CA GLU A 445 29.45 -4.98 6.48
C GLU A 445 29.39 -5.98 7.64
N ASN A 446 29.49 -5.49 8.87
CA ASN A 446 29.42 -6.32 10.08
C ASN A 446 27.99 -6.84 10.34
N ALA A 447 26.97 -6.04 10.04
CA ALA A 447 25.57 -6.48 10.10
C ALA A 447 25.29 -7.62 9.10
N CYS A 448 25.86 -7.54 7.90
CA CYS A 448 25.82 -8.60 6.91
C CYS A 448 26.49 -9.88 7.41
N TYR A 449 27.66 -9.76 8.06
CA TYR A 449 28.36 -10.89 8.68
C TYR A 449 27.55 -11.57 9.79
N GLU A 450 26.88 -10.79 10.66
CA GLU A 450 25.98 -11.33 11.68
C GLU A 450 24.86 -12.19 11.07
N LEU A 451 24.23 -11.72 9.97
CA LEU A 451 23.17 -12.47 9.30
C LEU A 451 23.69 -13.76 8.64
N ARG A 452 24.89 -13.72 8.04
CA ARG A 452 25.57 -14.93 7.51
C ARG A 452 25.85 -15.95 8.61
N THR A 453 26.24 -15.49 9.80
CA THR A 453 26.46 -16.37 10.94
C THR A 453 25.19 -17.16 11.29
N VAL A 454 24.02 -16.52 11.23
CA VAL A 454 22.73 -17.21 11.42
C VAL A 454 22.49 -18.26 10.33
N GLN A 455 22.75 -17.92 9.06
CA GLN A 455 22.62 -18.86 7.93
C GLN A 455 23.52 -20.09 8.11
N GLU A 456 24.77 -19.88 8.54
CA GLU A 456 25.73 -20.96 8.80
C GLU A 456 25.28 -21.87 9.94
N LEU A 457 24.81 -21.29 11.05
CA LEU A 457 24.26 -22.05 12.17
C LEU A 457 23.06 -22.89 11.76
N ILE A 458 22.10 -22.32 11.01
CA ILE A 458 20.93 -23.06 10.52
C ILE A 458 21.35 -24.17 9.56
N ARG A 459 22.33 -23.91 8.68
CA ARG A 459 22.86 -24.92 7.74
C ARG A 459 23.52 -26.09 8.48
N ALA A 460 24.34 -25.81 9.50
CA ALA A 460 25.13 -26.81 10.21
C ALA A 460 24.32 -27.74 11.12
N ASN A 461 23.20 -27.26 11.67
CA ASN A 461 22.45 -27.98 12.71
C ASN A 461 21.22 -28.73 12.13
N GLN A 462 20.87 -29.91 12.67
CA GLN A 462 19.79 -30.75 12.15
C GLN A 462 18.49 -30.61 12.95
N LYS A 463 18.59 -30.59 14.27
CA LYS A 463 17.45 -30.47 15.18
C LYS A 463 17.36 -29.05 15.74
N ILE A 464 16.40 -28.27 15.25
CA ILE A 464 16.30 -26.84 15.49
C ILE A 464 15.00 -26.51 16.24
N ALA A 465 15.12 -25.82 17.38
CA ALA A 465 13.98 -25.21 18.06
C ALA A 465 13.90 -23.71 17.72
N VAL A 466 12.72 -23.25 17.30
CA VAL A 466 12.38 -21.83 17.17
C VAL A 466 11.41 -21.49 18.30
N VAL A 467 11.82 -20.59 19.20
CA VAL A 467 11.01 -20.20 20.36
C VAL A 467 10.33 -18.86 20.08
N GLY A 468 9.01 -18.87 19.92
CA GLY A 468 8.18 -17.68 19.70
C GLY A 468 7.33 -17.72 18.43
N GLY A 469 6.11 -18.26 18.51
CA GLY A 469 5.09 -18.28 17.45
C GLY A 469 4.45 -16.95 17.00
N GLY A 470 5.19 -15.83 17.04
CA GLY A 470 4.82 -14.60 16.34
C GLY A 470 5.17 -14.65 14.85
N ALA A 471 4.94 -13.56 14.11
CA ALA A 471 5.19 -13.51 12.66
C ALA A 471 6.61 -13.99 12.29
N VAL A 472 7.63 -13.49 12.99
CA VAL A 472 9.03 -13.85 12.74
C VAL A 472 9.29 -15.35 12.97
N GLY A 473 8.82 -15.93 14.08
CA GLY A 473 9.05 -17.35 14.34
C GLY A 473 8.28 -18.27 13.40
N VAL A 474 7.08 -17.88 12.96
CA VAL A 474 6.31 -18.60 11.93
C VAL A 474 7.02 -18.56 10.58
N GLN A 475 7.47 -17.38 10.13
CA GLN A 475 8.22 -17.23 8.87
C GLN A 475 9.54 -17.98 8.90
N LEU A 476 10.31 -17.86 9.98
CA LEU A 476 11.60 -18.53 10.11
C LEU A 476 11.44 -20.06 10.13
N SER A 477 10.51 -20.59 10.93
CA SER A 477 10.30 -22.05 11.01
C SER A 477 9.86 -22.63 9.66
N SER A 478 8.98 -21.91 8.95
CA SER A 478 8.52 -22.33 7.63
C SER A 478 9.62 -22.23 6.57
N ASP A 479 10.39 -21.14 6.54
CA ASP A 479 11.51 -21.00 5.60
C ASP A 479 12.60 -22.05 5.89
N ILE A 480 13.01 -22.29 7.15
CA ILE A 480 13.98 -23.37 7.47
C ILE A 480 13.50 -24.70 6.91
N LYS A 481 12.23 -25.05 7.16
CA LYS A 481 11.69 -26.35 6.78
C LYS A 481 11.53 -26.51 5.26
N ASP A 482 11.17 -25.46 4.55
CA ASP A 482 11.01 -25.50 3.09
C ASP A 482 12.37 -25.43 2.34
N PHE A 483 13.35 -24.68 2.85
CA PHE A 483 14.71 -24.71 2.28
C PHE A 483 15.47 -26.00 2.62
N TYR A 484 15.20 -26.60 3.79
CA TYR A 484 15.87 -27.82 4.24
C TYR A 484 14.86 -28.87 4.74
N PRO A 485 14.15 -29.59 3.83
CA PRO A 485 13.07 -30.52 4.20
C PRO A 485 13.48 -31.63 5.18
N ALA A 486 14.75 -32.04 5.16
CA ALA A 486 15.29 -33.10 6.01
C ALA A 486 15.52 -32.68 7.48
N LYS A 487 15.58 -31.37 7.79
CA LYS A 487 15.83 -30.90 9.16
C LYS A 487 14.61 -31.12 10.06
N ASP A 488 14.85 -31.41 11.34
CA ASP A 488 13.82 -31.49 12.37
C ASP A 488 13.60 -30.09 12.97
N VAL A 489 12.43 -29.51 12.74
CA VAL A 489 12.12 -28.13 13.15
C VAL A 489 10.96 -28.16 14.12
N THR A 490 11.19 -27.64 15.33
CA THR A 490 10.18 -27.47 16.37
C THR A 490 9.90 -25.99 16.62
N LEU A 491 8.66 -25.54 16.38
CA LEU A 491 8.18 -24.21 16.78
C LEU A 491 7.52 -24.30 18.16
N VAL A 492 8.03 -23.54 19.12
CA VAL A 492 7.52 -23.49 20.50
C VAL A 492 6.84 -22.15 20.76
N HIS A 493 5.64 -22.14 21.30
CA HIS A 493 4.92 -20.93 21.63
C HIS A 493 4.15 -21.03 22.96
N SER A 494 4.14 -19.93 23.71
CA SER A 494 3.62 -19.87 25.07
C SER A 494 2.10 -19.78 25.19
N ARG A 495 1.38 -19.68 24.08
CA ARG A 495 -0.09 -19.55 24.03
C ARG A 495 -0.66 -20.72 23.23
N ASP A 496 -1.98 -20.87 23.31
CA ASP A 496 -2.77 -21.90 22.65
C ASP A 496 -2.97 -21.65 21.15
N HIS A 497 -2.52 -20.50 20.63
CA HIS A 497 -2.56 -20.16 19.21
C HIS A 497 -1.32 -19.35 18.80
N LEU A 498 -0.90 -19.50 17.54
CA LEU A 498 0.15 -18.69 16.90
C LEU A 498 -0.41 -17.30 16.57
N LEU A 499 0.46 -16.32 16.26
CA LEU A 499 0.06 -15.02 15.71
C LEU A 499 -1.01 -14.30 16.56
N SER A 500 -0.81 -14.24 17.88
CA SER A 500 -1.84 -13.78 18.83
C SER A 500 -2.54 -12.44 18.55
N PRO A 501 -1.90 -11.42 17.94
CA PRO A 501 -2.58 -10.17 17.58
C PRO A 501 -3.57 -10.28 16.41
N PHE A 502 -3.64 -11.41 15.71
CA PHE A 502 -4.42 -11.60 14.48
C PHE A 502 -5.62 -12.51 14.70
N GLY A 503 -6.62 -12.46 13.81
CA GLY A 503 -7.84 -13.26 13.94
C GLY A 503 -7.66 -14.75 13.64
N LYS A 504 -8.59 -15.55 14.19
CA LYS A 504 -8.54 -17.03 14.21
C LYS A 504 -8.29 -17.66 12.84
N ARG A 505 -8.85 -17.09 11.78
CA ARG A 505 -8.71 -17.59 10.40
C ARG A 505 -7.24 -17.61 9.95
N LEU A 506 -6.45 -16.56 10.23
CA LEU A 506 -5.02 -16.57 9.94
C LEU A 506 -4.26 -17.55 10.84
N GLN A 507 -4.64 -17.64 12.12
CA GLN A 507 -3.99 -18.51 13.10
C GLN A 507 -4.12 -19.99 12.69
N ASP A 508 -5.34 -20.42 12.37
CA ASP A 508 -5.63 -21.79 11.91
C ASP A 508 -4.90 -22.08 10.58
N TYR A 509 -4.93 -21.12 9.65
CA TYR A 509 -4.27 -21.25 8.34
C TYR A 509 -2.76 -21.43 8.47
N ALA A 510 -2.09 -20.62 9.29
CA ALA A 510 -0.65 -20.73 9.51
C ALA A 510 -0.29 -22.03 10.24
N LEU A 511 -1.12 -22.48 11.19
CA LEU A 511 -0.91 -23.72 11.92
C LEU A 511 -1.03 -24.95 11.01
N ASP A 512 -2.02 -24.95 10.12
CA ASP A 512 -2.22 -26.01 9.10
C ASP A 512 -1.02 -26.08 8.15
N ALA A 513 -0.59 -24.95 7.59
CA ALA A 513 0.58 -24.89 6.71
C ALA A 513 1.85 -25.41 7.41
N LEU A 514 2.09 -25.03 8.66
CA LEU A 514 3.24 -25.50 9.42
C LEU A 514 3.18 -27.01 9.72
N ARG A 515 2.08 -27.51 10.28
CA ARG A 515 1.98 -28.92 10.73
C ARG A 515 1.77 -29.88 9.58
N ASN A 516 0.82 -29.57 8.70
CA ASN A 516 0.30 -30.51 7.72
C ASN A 516 1.04 -30.43 6.39
N GLU A 517 1.39 -29.22 5.92
CA GLU A 517 2.12 -29.05 4.66
C GLU A 517 3.64 -29.20 4.87
N LEU A 518 4.21 -28.41 5.79
CA LEU A 518 5.67 -28.36 5.99
C LEU A 518 6.21 -29.39 6.99
N LYS A 519 5.35 -30.03 7.79
CA LYS A 519 5.75 -30.98 8.85
C LYS A 519 6.67 -30.37 9.91
N VAL A 520 6.44 -29.11 10.28
CA VAL A 520 7.02 -28.47 11.46
C VAL A 520 6.30 -28.99 12.72
N ARG A 521 7.06 -29.42 13.73
CA ARG A 521 6.49 -29.79 15.03
C ARG A 521 6.12 -28.52 15.79
N VAL A 522 4.83 -28.28 16.03
CA VAL A 522 4.37 -27.07 16.74
C VAL A 522 3.90 -27.42 18.15
N LEU A 523 4.60 -26.89 19.16
CA LEU A 523 4.29 -27.00 20.58
C LEU A 523 3.66 -25.69 21.08
N LEU A 524 2.40 -25.76 21.48
CA LEU A 524 1.62 -24.63 22.00
C LEU A 524 1.50 -24.76 23.53
N ASN A 525 1.16 -23.66 24.21
CA ASN A 525 1.13 -23.57 25.67
C ASN A 525 2.47 -23.89 26.37
N GLU A 526 3.58 -23.73 25.66
CA GLU A 526 4.92 -24.04 26.16
C GLU A 526 5.79 -22.80 26.26
N ARG A 527 6.39 -22.59 27.43
CA ARG A 527 7.31 -21.47 27.71
C ARG A 527 8.58 -22.01 28.35
N PRO A 528 9.47 -22.65 27.57
CA PRO A 528 10.69 -23.19 28.11
C PRO A 528 11.59 -22.07 28.65
N LYS A 529 12.42 -22.40 29.65
CA LYS A 529 13.49 -21.50 30.10
C LYS A 529 14.51 -21.37 28.97
N MET A 530 14.85 -20.14 28.61
CA MET A 530 15.84 -19.88 27.56
C MET A 530 17.24 -20.33 28.04
N PRO A 531 18.09 -20.89 27.15
CA PRO A 531 19.45 -21.26 27.48
C PRO A 531 20.29 -20.05 27.92
N ALA A 532 21.27 -20.28 28.80
CA ALA A 532 22.17 -19.23 29.28
C ALA A 532 23.04 -18.64 28.16
N GLN A 533 23.29 -19.41 27.10
CA GLN A 533 24.01 -19.01 25.89
C GLN A 533 23.28 -17.94 25.05
N GLY A 534 22.05 -17.59 25.41
CA GLY A 534 21.30 -16.50 24.80
C GLY A 534 20.37 -16.94 23.67
N ASN A 535 20.25 -16.11 22.64
CA ASN A 535 19.19 -16.21 21.63
C ASN A 535 19.49 -17.15 20.46
N LEU A 536 20.76 -17.47 20.25
CA LEU A 536 21.24 -18.44 19.26
C LEU A 536 22.11 -19.46 19.99
N ALA A 537 21.48 -20.36 20.72
CA ALA A 537 22.17 -21.31 21.58
C ALA A 537 22.40 -22.63 20.83
N THR A 538 23.66 -23.03 20.67
CA THR A 538 24.04 -24.33 20.09
C THR A 538 24.12 -25.40 21.17
N SER A 539 23.77 -26.65 20.83
CA SER A 539 23.82 -27.80 21.75
C SER A 539 23.14 -27.50 23.09
N ALA A 540 21.89 -27.04 23.00
CA ALA A 540 21.14 -26.52 24.14
C ALA A 540 19.94 -27.41 24.48
N LYS A 541 19.65 -27.50 25.78
CA LYS A 541 18.52 -28.26 26.32
C LYS A 541 17.37 -27.31 26.65
N LEU A 542 16.16 -27.63 26.20
CA LEU A 542 14.94 -26.96 26.61
C LEU A 542 14.18 -27.83 27.62
N THR A 543 13.73 -27.21 28.71
CA THR A 543 12.87 -27.83 29.72
C THR A 543 11.44 -27.31 29.53
N PHE A 544 10.49 -28.22 29.31
CA PHE A 544 9.08 -27.92 29.09
C PHE A 544 8.27 -27.90 30.39
N SER A 545 7.02 -27.45 30.29
CA SER A 545 6.12 -27.26 31.44
C SER A 545 5.81 -28.57 32.19
N ASP A 546 5.81 -29.69 31.49
CA ASP A 546 5.61 -31.06 32.00
C ASP A 546 6.87 -31.66 32.66
N GLY A 547 7.97 -30.90 32.72
CA GLY A 547 9.27 -31.35 33.23
C GLY A 547 10.08 -32.17 32.22
N ARG A 548 9.55 -32.43 31.02
CA ARG A 548 10.27 -33.12 29.95
C ARG A 548 11.40 -32.22 29.45
N GLU A 549 12.53 -32.82 29.18
CA GLU A 549 13.70 -32.13 28.66
C GLU A 549 14.03 -32.67 27.27
N GLU A 550 14.40 -31.77 26.37
CA GLU A 550 14.74 -32.12 25.00
C GLU A 550 15.97 -31.34 24.53
N GLU A 551 16.94 -32.06 23.98
CA GLU A 551 18.14 -31.48 23.39
C GLU A 551 17.86 -31.03 21.95
N PHE A 552 18.42 -29.87 21.61
CA PHE A 552 18.40 -29.27 20.29
C PHE A 552 19.82 -28.87 19.89
N ASP A 553 20.17 -29.09 18.63
CA ASP A 553 21.44 -28.68 18.07
C ASP A 553 21.52 -27.14 17.99
N LEU A 554 20.38 -26.50 17.75
CA LEU A 554 20.23 -25.04 17.71
C LEU A 554 18.88 -24.60 18.29
N VAL A 555 18.92 -23.64 19.21
CA VAL A 555 17.74 -22.93 19.73
C VAL A 555 17.81 -21.48 19.26
N ILE A 556 16.76 -21.04 18.57
CA ILE A 556 16.61 -19.68 18.04
C ILE A 556 15.45 -18.97 18.78
N SER A 557 15.77 -17.90 19.49
CA SER A 557 14.76 -17.06 20.16
C SER A 557 14.19 -16.01 19.22
N CYS A 558 12.88 -16.08 18.99
CA CYS A 558 12.09 -15.08 18.29
C CYS A 558 11.20 -14.29 19.27
N THR A 559 11.60 -14.18 20.54
CA THR A 559 10.89 -13.43 21.59
C THR A 559 11.75 -12.29 22.16
N GLY A 560 11.23 -11.55 23.14
CA GLY A 560 12.03 -10.60 23.92
C GLY A 560 12.19 -9.21 23.30
N GLN A 561 11.26 -8.78 22.45
CA GLN A 561 11.22 -7.39 21.96
C GLN A 561 11.10 -6.41 23.14
N ARG A 562 11.93 -5.36 23.17
CA ARG A 562 11.95 -4.32 24.21
C ARG A 562 11.92 -2.94 23.57
N PRO A 563 11.01 -2.02 23.95
CA PRO A 563 11.02 -0.65 23.44
C PRO A 563 12.29 0.11 23.83
N ASN A 564 12.79 0.96 22.94
CA ASN A 564 14.00 1.76 23.14
C ASN A 564 13.67 3.13 23.75
N SER A 565 13.02 3.12 24.91
CA SER A 565 12.50 4.31 25.61
C SER A 565 13.48 4.96 26.59
N ALA A 566 14.58 4.29 26.92
CA ALA A 566 15.52 4.71 27.97
C ALA A 566 16.12 6.10 27.75
N ILE A 567 16.21 6.56 26.49
CA ILE A 567 16.70 7.90 26.12
C ILE A 567 15.91 9.05 26.77
N LEU A 568 14.67 8.81 27.19
CA LEU A 568 13.81 9.82 27.83
C LEU A 568 13.80 9.72 29.36
N ALA A 569 14.43 8.68 29.93
CA ALA A 569 14.28 8.33 31.34
C ALA A 569 14.84 9.39 32.30
N SER A 570 15.92 10.08 31.91
CA SER A 570 16.52 11.15 32.73
C SER A 570 15.62 12.40 32.80
N LEU A 571 15.01 12.78 31.68
CA LEU A 571 14.18 13.98 31.59
C LEU A 571 12.76 13.76 32.12
N LEU A 572 12.08 12.71 31.64
CA LEU A 572 10.67 12.42 31.94
C LEU A 572 10.48 10.94 32.34
N PRO A 573 10.96 10.50 33.51
CA PRO A 573 10.79 9.12 33.95
C PRO A 573 9.31 8.70 34.05
N GLY A 574 8.43 9.63 34.44
CA GLY A 574 6.98 9.44 34.50
C GLY A 574 6.29 9.31 33.13
N ALA A 575 7.01 9.51 32.03
CA ALA A 575 6.53 9.24 30.67
C ALA A 575 6.82 7.81 30.21
N ILE A 576 7.53 6.98 30.99
CA ILE A 576 7.80 5.59 30.64
C ILE A 576 6.84 4.68 31.41
N SER A 577 6.05 3.89 30.67
CA SER A 577 5.12 2.91 31.25
C SER A 577 5.86 1.85 32.06
N LYS A 578 5.48 1.69 33.33
CA LYS A 578 6.03 0.62 34.19
C LYS A 578 5.65 -0.78 33.71
N GLU A 579 4.55 -0.91 32.98
CA GLU A 579 4.03 -2.20 32.49
C GLU A 579 4.62 -2.58 31.14
N THR A 580 4.66 -1.64 30.20
CA THR A 580 5.04 -1.92 28.81
C THR A 580 6.45 -1.43 28.48
N SER A 581 7.08 -0.65 29.36
CA SER A 581 8.34 0.08 29.13
C SER A 581 8.28 1.05 27.95
N ARG A 582 7.11 1.31 27.36
CA ARG A 582 6.93 2.24 26.24
C ARG A 582 6.76 3.67 26.72
N ILE A 583 7.04 4.63 25.83
CA ILE A 583 6.78 6.05 26.08
C ILE A 583 5.27 6.29 25.99
N LEU A 584 4.68 6.81 27.05
CA LEU A 584 3.29 7.23 27.13
C LEU A 584 3.08 8.47 26.25
N VAL A 585 2.01 8.48 25.48
CA VAL A 585 1.69 9.58 24.57
C VAL A 585 0.22 9.94 24.63
N GLN A 586 -0.07 11.21 24.35
CA GLN A 586 -1.42 11.69 24.08
C GLN A 586 -1.92 11.17 22.71
N PRO A 587 -3.23 11.28 22.39
CA PRO A 587 -3.72 10.99 21.04
C PRO A 587 -3.05 11.84 19.94
N THR A 588 -2.48 13.00 20.28
CA THR A 588 -1.67 13.84 19.37
C THR A 588 -0.26 13.30 19.12
N LEU A 589 0.11 12.18 19.77
CA LEU A 589 1.44 11.57 19.80
C LEU A 589 2.52 12.41 20.50
N GLN A 590 2.12 13.48 21.20
CA GLN A 590 2.99 14.18 22.15
C GLN A 590 3.24 13.30 23.38
N VAL A 591 4.46 13.39 23.91
CA VAL A 591 4.85 12.67 25.13
C VAL A 591 3.97 13.10 26.30
N LEU A 592 3.48 12.12 27.05
CA LEU A 592 2.65 12.32 28.24
C LEU A 592 3.40 11.85 29.49
N ALA A 593 3.85 12.78 30.32
CA ALA A 593 4.44 12.46 31.62
C ALA A 593 3.39 12.53 32.73
N LYS A 594 3.15 11.41 33.43
CA LYS A 594 2.12 11.33 34.50
C LYS A 594 2.48 12.08 35.77
N ASP A 595 3.77 12.28 36.03
CA ASP A 595 4.31 12.83 37.28
C ASP A 595 4.92 14.24 37.09
N ALA A 596 4.63 14.90 35.97
CA ALA A 596 5.22 16.19 35.64
C ALA A 596 4.24 17.34 35.91
N ASP A 597 4.75 18.50 36.36
CA ASP A 597 3.99 19.75 36.48
C ASP A 597 3.36 20.12 35.13
N HIS A 598 2.30 20.92 35.12
CA HIS A 598 1.57 21.35 33.92
C HIS A 598 2.51 21.93 32.84
N SER A 599 3.64 22.55 33.24
CA SER A 599 4.67 23.09 32.36
C SER A 599 5.36 22.06 31.46
N HIS A 600 5.39 20.78 31.85
CA HIS A 600 6.04 19.70 31.07
C HIS A 600 5.07 18.96 30.13
N GLN A 601 3.76 19.22 30.21
CA GLN A 601 2.77 18.61 29.31
C GLN A 601 2.77 19.26 27.92
N ASP A 602 3.32 20.47 27.79
CA ASP A 602 3.41 21.24 26.55
C ASP A 602 4.79 21.12 25.86
N LEU A 603 5.66 20.21 26.33
CA LEU A 603 6.97 20.02 25.71
C LEU A 603 6.80 19.62 24.23
N PRO A 604 7.62 20.18 23.32
CA PRO A 604 7.54 19.92 21.88
C PRO A 604 8.16 18.55 21.51
N ILE A 605 7.90 17.52 22.32
CA ILE A 605 8.46 16.17 22.20
C ILE A 605 7.33 15.20 21.81
N PHE A 606 7.56 14.47 20.72
CA PHE A 606 6.67 13.45 20.18
C PHE A 606 7.34 12.08 20.26
N ALA A 607 6.54 11.02 20.44
CA ALA A 607 7.02 9.64 20.34
C ALA A 607 6.03 8.80 19.55
N PHE A 608 6.52 7.97 18.64
CA PHE A 608 5.66 7.16 17.76
C PHE A 608 6.38 5.91 17.23
N GLY A 609 5.63 5.04 16.58
CA GLY A 609 6.07 3.70 16.22
C GLY A 609 6.20 2.81 17.46
N ASP A 610 7.06 1.79 17.37
CA ASP A 610 7.16 0.76 18.41
C ASP A 610 7.60 1.29 19.78
N VAL A 611 8.30 2.43 19.87
CA VAL A 611 8.73 2.95 21.18
C VAL A 611 7.56 3.46 22.03
N ALA A 612 6.42 3.82 21.40
CA ALA A 612 5.34 4.56 22.04
C ALA A 612 4.06 3.75 22.30
N GLU A 613 3.32 4.15 23.34
CA GLU A 613 2.03 3.58 23.73
C GLU A 613 0.88 4.34 23.07
N HIS A 614 0.75 4.17 21.75
CA HIS A 614 -0.22 4.89 20.92
C HIS A 614 -1.56 4.14 20.70
N GLY A 615 -1.79 2.99 21.36
CA GLY A 615 -3.03 2.21 21.24
C GLY A 615 -3.29 1.48 19.90
N GLY A 616 -2.42 1.67 18.90
CA GLY A 616 -2.49 1.01 17.58
C GLY A 616 -1.51 -0.15 17.41
N PRO A 617 -1.52 -0.83 16.24
CA PRO A 617 -0.62 -1.93 15.92
C PRO A 617 0.87 -1.51 15.95
N LYS A 618 1.74 -2.39 16.47
CA LYS A 618 3.20 -2.20 16.43
C LYS A 618 3.78 -2.73 15.13
N MET A 619 3.50 -2.01 14.05
CA MET A 619 3.87 -2.39 12.68
C MET A 619 4.33 -1.17 11.88
N ALA A 620 5.18 -1.40 10.89
CA ALA A 620 5.71 -0.31 10.06
C ALA A 620 4.61 0.49 9.35
N ARG A 621 3.54 -0.15 8.86
CA ARG A 621 2.44 0.57 8.20
C ARG A 621 1.74 1.54 9.15
N ALA A 622 1.47 1.12 10.39
CA ALA A 622 0.92 1.99 11.43
C ALA A 622 1.84 3.20 11.69
N SER A 623 3.15 2.96 11.77
CA SER A 623 4.12 4.03 11.97
C SER A 623 4.14 5.07 10.83
N PHE A 624 3.81 4.67 9.60
CA PHE A 624 3.72 5.61 8.49
C PHE A 624 2.52 6.55 8.60
N MET A 625 1.40 6.05 9.11
CA MET A 625 0.21 6.86 9.37
C MET A 625 0.45 7.80 10.55
N GLN A 626 1.11 7.30 11.61
CA GLN A 626 1.52 8.12 12.75
C GLN A 626 2.48 9.25 12.38
N ALA A 627 3.42 9.00 11.45
CA ALA A 627 4.35 10.03 11.00
C ALA A 627 3.63 11.25 10.40
N ASP A 628 2.53 11.05 9.67
CA ASP A 628 1.73 12.17 9.14
C ASP A 628 1.05 12.97 10.28
N ILE A 629 0.59 12.30 11.35
CA ILE A 629 0.04 12.97 12.54
C ILE A 629 1.11 13.82 13.24
N VAL A 630 2.33 13.29 13.39
CA VAL A 630 3.45 14.00 13.99
C VAL A 630 3.84 15.22 13.16
N VAL A 631 3.91 15.11 11.83
CA VAL A 631 4.18 16.27 10.95
C VAL A 631 3.12 17.35 11.11
N ASP A 632 1.83 16.99 11.03
CA ASP A 632 0.74 17.97 11.12
C ASP A 632 0.77 18.72 12.45
N ASN A 633 1.08 18.02 13.55
CA ASN A 633 1.16 18.64 14.87
C ASN A 633 2.42 19.50 15.04
N ILE A 634 3.58 19.08 14.54
CA ILE A 634 4.78 19.93 14.50
C ILE A 634 4.49 21.20 13.69
N LEU A 635 3.87 21.09 12.52
CA LEU A 635 3.52 22.25 11.69
C LEU A 635 2.49 23.16 12.37
N ASN A 636 1.52 22.62 13.10
CA ASN A 636 0.60 23.42 13.91
C ASN A 636 1.36 24.26 14.94
N MET A 637 2.26 23.63 15.69
CA MET A 637 3.06 24.30 16.71
C MET A 637 4.04 25.33 16.13
N VAL A 638 4.64 25.04 14.98
CA VAL A 638 5.48 26.00 14.23
C VAL A 638 4.69 27.27 13.88
N ASN A 639 3.39 27.12 13.60
CA ASN A 639 2.47 28.22 13.31
C ASN A 639 1.82 28.83 14.57
N GLY A 640 2.32 28.53 15.77
CA GLY A 640 1.78 29.04 17.04
C GLY A 640 0.42 28.46 17.43
N ARG A 641 -0.01 27.36 16.81
CA ARG A 641 -1.26 26.65 17.14
C ARG A 641 -0.94 25.40 17.98
N PRO A 642 -1.83 25.00 18.91
CA PRO A 642 -1.62 23.75 19.64
C PRO A 642 -1.70 22.55 18.69
N ALA A 643 -0.99 21.48 19.05
CA ALA A 643 -1.18 20.18 18.44
C ALA A 643 -2.64 19.71 18.65
N SER A 644 -3.28 19.28 17.58
CA SER A 644 -4.72 19.02 17.55
C SER A 644 -5.11 17.83 16.68
N ARG A 645 -4.21 17.40 15.78
CA ARG A 645 -4.41 16.20 14.98
C ARG A 645 -4.27 15.00 15.89
N THR A 646 -5.27 14.12 15.91
CA THR A 646 -5.27 12.91 16.75
C THR A 646 -5.06 11.67 15.90
N TYR A 647 -4.27 10.74 16.41
CA TYR A 647 -4.08 9.41 15.84
C TYR A 647 -5.21 8.49 16.29
N LYS A 648 -5.92 7.93 15.31
CA LYS A 648 -6.95 6.91 15.50
C LYS A 648 -6.58 5.71 14.62
N PRO A 649 -6.21 4.56 15.20
CA PRO A 649 -5.78 3.41 14.42
C PRO A 649 -6.89 2.91 13.48
N THR A 650 -6.58 2.75 12.20
CA THR A 650 -7.42 2.05 11.22
C THR A 650 -6.95 0.60 11.13
N LEU A 651 -7.50 -0.28 11.96
CA LEU A 651 -6.99 -1.64 12.15
C LEU A 651 -6.91 -2.44 10.84
N PHE A 652 -7.93 -2.35 9.98
CA PHE A 652 -7.96 -3.08 8.70
C PHE A 652 -6.68 -2.88 7.88
N LEU A 653 -6.14 -1.66 7.86
CA LEU A 653 -4.92 -1.35 7.12
C LEU A 653 -3.67 -1.54 7.97
N GLU A 654 -3.67 -0.95 9.14
CA GLU A 654 -2.49 -0.81 9.98
C GLU A 654 -2.04 -2.15 10.56
N SER A 655 -2.99 -3.09 10.72
CA SER A 655 -2.71 -4.47 11.14
C SER A 655 -2.50 -5.43 9.97
N ALA A 656 -2.70 -5.02 8.71
CA ALA A 656 -2.59 -5.94 7.59
C ALA A 656 -1.16 -6.48 7.44
N ILE A 657 -1.02 -7.80 7.30
CA ILE A 657 0.24 -8.51 7.23
C ILE A 657 0.36 -9.28 5.92
N LYS A 658 1.57 -9.30 5.37
CA LYS A 658 1.98 -10.26 4.35
C LYS A 658 2.90 -11.28 5.02
N LEU A 659 2.37 -12.48 5.30
CA LEU A 659 3.08 -13.53 6.01
C LEU A 659 3.56 -14.59 5.02
N THR A 660 4.84 -14.95 5.08
CA THR A 660 5.40 -16.07 4.31
C THR A 660 5.28 -17.38 5.08
N LEU A 661 4.98 -18.45 4.35
CA LEU A 661 4.83 -19.81 4.88
C LEU A 661 5.71 -20.75 4.03
N GLY A 662 7.02 -20.49 4.02
CA GLY A 662 7.97 -21.09 3.08
C GLY A 662 8.17 -20.26 1.81
N LYS A 663 8.90 -20.80 0.84
CA LYS A 663 9.44 -20.14 -0.36
C LYS A 663 8.35 -19.56 -1.26
N THR A 664 7.36 -20.38 -1.59
CA THR A 664 6.37 -20.13 -2.66
C THR A 664 4.96 -19.88 -2.14
N HIS A 665 4.75 -19.98 -0.83
CA HIS A 665 3.46 -19.77 -0.20
C HIS A 665 3.51 -18.54 0.70
N ARG A 666 2.58 -17.62 0.46
CA ARG A 666 2.36 -16.47 1.32
C ARG A 666 0.88 -16.20 1.48
N VAL A 667 0.54 -15.43 2.49
CA VAL A 667 -0.82 -15.01 2.78
C VAL A 667 -0.85 -13.53 3.08
N ILE A 668 -1.76 -12.81 2.45
CA ILE A 668 -2.10 -11.44 2.81
C ILE A 668 -3.32 -11.51 3.72
N TYR A 669 -3.22 -10.88 4.88
CA TYR A 669 -4.28 -10.87 5.88
C TYR A 669 -4.53 -9.45 6.39
N ALA A 670 -5.80 -9.10 6.59
CA ALA A 670 -6.25 -7.86 7.18
C ALA A 670 -7.47 -8.14 8.07
N MET A 671 -7.61 -7.43 9.18
CA MET A 671 -8.73 -7.58 10.11
C MET A 671 -9.19 -6.21 10.61
N ASP A 672 -10.50 -6.01 10.69
CA ASP A 672 -11.10 -4.82 11.25
C ASP A 672 -11.41 -4.96 12.75
N SER A 673 -11.76 -3.85 13.38
CA SER A 673 -12.10 -3.71 14.80
C SER A 673 -13.33 -4.52 15.24
N ASP A 674 -14.25 -4.83 14.34
CA ASP A 674 -15.41 -5.69 14.59
C ASP A 674 -15.08 -7.20 14.49
N GLY A 675 -13.84 -7.54 14.12
CA GLY A 675 -13.37 -8.91 13.92
C GLY A 675 -13.59 -9.46 12.52
N SER A 676 -14.20 -8.70 11.60
CA SER A 676 -14.26 -9.07 10.19
C SER A 676 -12.86 -9.11 9.57
N ASP A 677 -12.61 -10.08 8.68
CA ASP A 677 -11.27 -10.27 8.13
C ASP A 677 -11.24 -10.69 6.65
N VAL A 678 -10.10 -10.38 6.02
CA VAL A 678 -9.75 -10.78 4.66
C VAL A 678 -8.46 -11.59 4.75
N LEU A 679 -8.47 -12.78 4.15
CA LEU A 679 -7.31 -13.65 3.99
C LEU A 679 -7.23 -14.05 2.51
N ILE A 680 -6.16 -13.63 1.85
CA ILE A 680 -5.87 -13.92 0.45
C ILE A 680 -4.62 -14.78 0.40
N PRO A 681 -4.76 -16.10 0.17
CA PRO A 681 -3.61 -16.97 0.01
C PRO A 681 -3.02 -16.83 -1.39
N GLU A 682 -1.70 -16.85 -1.49
CA GLU A 682 -0.99 -16.88 -2.75
C GLU A 682 -0.01 -18.07 -2.73
N ARG A 683 -0.26 -19.03 -3.61
CA ARG A 683 0.58 -20.21 -3.80
C ARG A 683 1.37 -20.06 -5.10
N ASN A 684 2.49 -20.77 -5.20
CA ASN A 684 3.39 -20.76 -6.36
C ASN A 684 4.06 -19.40 -6.64
N GLY A 685 4.25 -18.59 -5.59
CA GLY A 685 5.01 -17.34 -5.70
C GLY A 685 6.46 -17.60 -6.14
N THR A 686 6.93 -16.84 -7.13
CA THR A 686 8.26 -17.03 -7.75
C THR A 686 9.33 -16.10 -7.18
N THR A 687 8.94 -15.11 -6.37
CA THR A 687 9.83 -14.07 -5.81
C THR A 687 10.44 -14.51 -4.48
N LEU A 688 11.52 -15.29 -4.54
CA LEU A 688 12.23 -15.79 -3.36
C LEU A 688 12.77 -14.66 -2.47
N ASP A 689 13.32 -13.61 -3.07
CA ASP A 689 13.93 -12.45 -2.41
C ASP A 689 12.94 -11.47 -1.75
N LEU A 690 11.64 -11.79 -1.81
CA LEU A 690 10.54 -10.98 -1.27
C LEU A 690 10.44 -9.58 -1.89
N GLY A 691 10.95 -9.39 -3.11
CA GLY A 691 10.88 -8.11 -3.82
C GLY A 691 11.79 -7.05 -3.23
N ILE A 692 12.93 -7.45 -2.62
CA ILE A 692 13.87 -6.53 -1.96
C ILE A 692 14.32 -5.39 -2.87
N LYS A 693 14.47 -5.62 -4.19
CA LYS A 693 14.78 -4.58 -5.17
C LYS A 693 13.76 -3.43 -5.17
N HIS A 694 12.47 -3.74 -5.03
CA HIS A 694 11.43 -2.71 -4.93
C HIS A 694 11.58 -1.89 -3.65
N ALA A 695 11.94 -2.52 -2.53
CA ALA A 695 12.19 -1.82 -1.26
C ALA A 695 13.33 -0.80 -1.37
N TRP A 696 14.44 -1.15 -2.04
CA TRP A 696 15.55 -0.21 -2.30
C TRP A 696 15.07 1.07 -2.97
N TYR A 697 14.25 0.93 -4.03
CA TYR A 697 13.68 2.09 -4.73
C TYR A 697 12.72 2.90 -3.85
N GLN A 698 11.90 2.26 -3.03
CA GLN A 698 11.01 2.95 -2.08
C GLN A 698 11.78 3.85 -1.09
N PHE A 699 12.98 3.41 -0.69
CA PHE A 699 13.86 4.19 0.18
C PHE A 699 14.80 5.13 -0.56
N GLY A 700 14.73 5.18 -1.90
CA GLY A 700 15.48 6.11 -2.75
C GLY A 700 16.90 5.63 -3.10
N ALA A 701 17.26 4.42 -2.70
CA ALA A 701 18.56 3.82 -3.00
C ALA A 701 18.58 3.18 -4.39
N ASP A 702 19.72 3.23 -5.06
CA ASP A 702 19.95 2.51 -6.32
C ASP A 702 20.35 1.06 -6.00
N PHE A 703 19.57 0.10 -6.52
CA PHE A 703 19.84 -1.33 -6.31
C PHE A 703 21.21 -1.78 -6.83
N LYS A 704 21.82 -1.04 -7.78
CA LYS A 704 23.20 -1.32 -8.24
C LYS A 704 24.24 -1.24 -7.12
N LEU A 705 23.95 -0.50 -6.04
CA LEU A 705 24.81 -0.45 -4.85
C LEU A 705 24.73 -1.71 -3.98
N ALA A 706 23.74 -2.57 -4.23
CA ALA A 706 23.68 -3.91 -3.65
C ALA A 706 24.65 -4.86 -4.37
N GLU A 707 24.80 -4.73 -5.69
CA GLU A 707 25.60 -5.61 -6.56
C GLU A 707 27.09 -5.22 -6.65
N GLY A 708 27.50 -4.09 -6.09
CA GLY A 708 28.88 -3.58 -6.17
C GLY A 708 29.84 -4.21 -5.15
N PRO A 709 31.15 -4.33 -5.45
CA PRO A 709 32.13 -4.76 -4.47
C PRO A 709 32.21 -3.76 -3.30
N PRO A 710 32.59 -4.23 -2.09
CA PRO A 710 32.64 -3.40 -0.88
C PRO A 710 33.50 -2.14 -1.09
N ALA A 711 33.11 -1.05 -0.40
CA ALA A 711 33.69 0.29 -0.57
C ALA A 711 35.23 0.34 -0.44
N SER A 712 35.83 -0.63 0.24
CA SER A 712 37.28 -0.79 0.39
C SER A 712 38.06 -1.03 -0.91
N GLN A 713 37.38 -1.27 -2.05
CA GLN A 713 38.04 -1.41 -3.36
C GLN A 713 37.92 -0.17 -4.27
N ARG A 714 37.27 0.92 -3.84
CA ARG A 714 37.11 2.13 -4.68
C ARG A 714 38.26 3.13 -4.59
N ASP A 715 39.07 3.08 -3.53
CA ASP A 715 40.16 4.03 -3.28
C ASP A 715 41.55 3.54 -3.77
N GLY A 716 41.58 2.86 -4.92
CA GLY A 716 42.80 2.29 -5.51
C GLY A 716 43.29 2.96 -6.80
N LYS A 717 42.76 4.13 -7.18
CA LYS A 717 43.27 4.91 -8.33
C LYS A 717 43.87 6.22 -7.86
N THR A 718 45.07 6.12 -7.31
CA THR A 718 46.03 7.22 -7.26
C THR A 718 46.26 7.75 -8.68
N THR A 719 46.15 9.06 -8.79
CA THR A 719 46.49 9.89 -9.93
C THR A 719 47.96 9.68 -10.30
N ALA A 720 48.22 8.94 -11.39
CA ALA A 720 49.48 9.03 -12.09
C ALA A 720 49.49 10.36 -12.87
N SER A 721 50.16 11.36 -12.29
CA SER A 721 50.63 12.53 -13.00
C SER A 721 51.72 12.09 -13.99
N GLY A 722 51.51 12.35 -15.27
CA GLY A 722 52.49 12.24 -16.32
C GLY A 722 52.90 13.62 -16.79
N SER A 723 54.20 13.88 -16.68
CA SER A 723 55.00 14.95 -17.30
C SER A 723 54.55 15.40 -18.69
#